data_AF-A0A3M1DGH6-F1
#
_entry.id   AF-A0A3M1DGH6-F1
#
_cell.length_a   1.000
_cell.length_b   1.000
_cell.length_c   1.000
_cell.angle_alpha   90.00
_cell.angle_beta   90.00
_cell.angle_gamma   90.00
#
_symmetry.space_group_name_H-M   'P 1'
#
loop_
_entity.id
_entity.type
_entity.pdbx_description
1 polymer ?
#
loop_
_entity_poly.entity_id
_entity_poly.type
_entity_poly.pdbx_seq_one_letter_code
_entity_poly.pdbx_strand_id
1 'polypeptide(L)'
;MKYAKVLIVLTVPVLFLLMGCERTVTNEITKQVTPSTAAYVGSDVCQPCHTTIYDSFRKTGHPFKLNEAEDAQQAGYYPFTTIPSPPPGVAWSDVDKVIGGFWWKARFIDTSGFIITGDQVQYNLATGEWVAYHSGETKPYECGPCHMTNYKDVGNQEGKPGLIGTWTFNGIQCEECHGPGELHAADPFNVAMKIDNSSEACGKCHVRGDVEQIPASGGFIKHHEQWNELFRSKHNALDCVDCHDPHVGLHPNNPERESAIRVKCEKCHLKETESFKNSSINHYGSSAGPDCVDCHMAKAAKSAVAVGPYEGDIHSHSFKINTDPNAEMFSADGKTANGYLTLEYVCLTCHSSKDKQWAATYAGSIHAESPADSLTYVGSKACEACHPTTYANFMKTGHPFKLNEAEDVQQAGYYPFTTVPSPPPGYSWSDVDKVIGGFWWKARFIDTTGFIITGDSVQYNLANGSWSAYHSGEVKPYACGPCHMTNYKDVGNQEGKPGLVGTWTFNGIQCEECHGPGSAHIADAFTNKMKIDRSSEACGKCHVRGDNNAIPASGGFIRHHEQWNEMSTTKHRSLQCVDCHDPHMGLHPSNPDRASAIKMQCEDCHYQEAASFAATTITKHINNNLQCIDCHMPKAAKSALAVGTYEGDIHSHLWRINTDSTAEMFTPDGSLANGYLTLEFTCLRCHPTQTKGWAAQNAVNAHNAAVAKELEQQTISMR
;
A
#
# COMPACT_ATOMS: atom_id res chain seq x y z
N MET A 1 -16.81 -50.83 -63.89
CA MET A 1 -15.37 -50.94 -63.55
C MET A 1 -15.20 -50.37 -62.15
N LYS A 2 -15.09 -51.19 -61.10
CA LYS A 2 -13.88 -51.88 -60.59
C LYS A 2 -12.89 -50.95 -59.85
N TYR A 3 -12.84 -51.13 -58.51
CA TYR A 3 -11.76 -50.87 -57.53
C TYR A 3 -11.37 -49.41 -57.20
N ALA A 4 -10.89 -49.04 -56.00
CA ALA A 4 -10.89 -49.59 -54.65
C ALA A 4 -10.27 -48.52 -53.71
N LYS A 5 -10.64 -48.59 -52.42
CA LYS A 5 -10.18 -47.77 -51.28
C LYS A 5 -8.68 -47.94 -50.97
N VAL A 6 -8.02 -46.90 -50.44
CA VAL A 6 -7.01 -47.07 -49.37
C VAL A 6 -7.14 -45.93 -48.34
N LEU A 7 -7.19 -46.37 -47.09
CA LEU A 7 -7.26 -45.67 -45.80
C LEU A 7 -5.90 -45.04 -45.44
N ILE A 8 -5.87 -43.85 -44.83
CA ILE A 8 -4.72 -43.40 -44.03
C ILE A 8 -5.22 -42.97 -42.66
N VAL A 9 -4.82 -43.71 -41.63
CA VAL A 9 -5.04 -43.42 -40.21
C VAL A 9 -3.73 -43.69 -39.46
N LEU A 10 -3.33 -42.70 -38.65
CA LEU A 10 -2.35 -42.68 -37.54
C LEU A 10 -0.87 -42.93 -37.93
N THR A 11 0.08 -42.08 -37.50
CA THR A 11 0.49 -41.93 -36.10
C THR A 11 1.07 -40.55 -35.75
N VAL A 12 0.75 -40.09 -34.54
CA VAL A 12 1.35 -38.95 -33.83
C VAL A 12 2.66 -39.40 -33.18
N PRO A 13 3.74 -38.58 -33.24
CA PRO A 13 4.70 -38.50 -32.17
C PRO A 13 4.59 -37.13 -31.49
N VAL A 14 4.23 -37.17 -30.21
CA VAL A 14 4.33 -36.08 -29.25
C VAL A 14 5.80 -35.66 -29.18
N LEU A 15 6.10 -34.40 -29.51
CA LEU A 15 7.38 -33.77 -29.19
C LEU A 15 7.08 -32.56 -28.29
N PHE A 16 7.22 -32.79 -26.98
CA PHE A 16 7.36 -31.73 -25.99
C PHE A 16 8.63 -30.93 -26.31
N LEU A 17 8.47 -29.65 -26.64
CA LEU A 17 9.55 -28.67 -26.61
C LEU A 17 9.03 -27.44 -25.86
N LEU A 18 9.41 -27.39 -24.59
CA LEU A 18 9.38 -26.23 -23.73
C LEU A 18 10.17 -25.10 -24.39
N MET A 19 9.48 -24.05 -24.83
CA MET A 19 10.04 -22.71 -24.93
C MET A 19 9.03 -21.74 -24.34
N GLY A 20 9.08 -21.62 -23.01
CA GLY A 20 8.58 -20.44 -22.33
C GLY A 20 9.40 -19.24 -22.79
N CYS A 21 8.81 -18.40 -23.63
CA CYS A 21 9.21 -17.01 -23.74
C CYS A 21 8.29 -16.22 -22.80
N GLU A 22 8.72 -16.07 -21.54
CA GLU A 22 8.29 -14.93 -20.73
C GLU A 22 8.80 -13.67 -21.46
N ARG A 23 7.91 -13.00 -22.18
CA ARG A 23 8.16 -11.63 -22.62
C ARG A 23 7.78 -10.72 -21.47
N THR A 24 8.81 -10.21 -20.82
CA THR A 24 8.77 -9.07 -19.92
C THR A 24 7.95 -7.94 -20.54
N VAL A 25 6.86 -7.56 -19.88
CA VAL A 25 6.14 -6.32 -20.15
C VAL A 25 7.01 -5.18 -19.62
N THR A 26 7.85 -4.62 -20.49
CA THR A 26 8.50 -3.33 -20.24
C THR A 26 7.44 -2.24 -20.32
N ASN A 27 7.41 -1.33 -19.34
CA ASN A 27 6.59 -0.11 -19.33
C ASN A 27 6.97 0.84 -20.49
N GLU A 28 6.71 0.43 -21.73
CA GLU A 28 6.61 1.36 -22.85
C GLU A 28 5.24 2.03 -22.76
N ILE A 29 5.24 3.29 -22.32
CA ILE A 29 4.26 4.36 -22.60
C ILE A 29 2.85 3.84 -22.89
N THR A 30 2.09 3.55 -21.83
CA THR A 30 0.63 3.39 -21.95
C THR A 30 0.07 4.72 -22.48
N LYS A 31 -0.41 4.74 -23.72
CA LYS A 31 -1.10 5.91 -24.28
C LYS A 31 -2.38 6.12 -23.46
N GLN A 32 -2.41 7.14 -22.62
CA GLN A 32 -3.69 7.67 -22.13
C GLN A 32 -4.40 8.33 -23.31
N VAL A 33 -5.36 7.62 -23.91
CA VAL A 33 -6.21 8.18 -24.96
C VAL A 33 -7.31 9.00 -24.31
N THR A 34 -7.52 10.21 -24.80
CA THR A 34 -8.61 11.09 -24.36
C THR A 34 -9.98 10.43 -24.64
N PRO A 35 -10.85 10.23 -23.62
CA PRO A 35 -12.07 9.41 -23.69
C PRO A 35 -13.20 9.88 -24.62
N SER A 36 -13.04 10.97 -25.37
CA SER A 36 -14.19 11.71 -25.93
C SER A 36 -14.89 11.05 -27.13
N THR A 37 -14.50 9.85 -27.56
CA THR A 37 -15.14 9.14 -28.68
C THR A 37 -15.47 7.66 -28.42
N ALA A 38 -15.14 7.12 -27.24
CA ALA A 38 -15.39 5.70 -26.94
C ALA A 38 -16.84 5.45 -26.54
N ALA A 39 -17.41 4.35 -27.00
CA ALA A 39 -18.76 3.91 -26.66
C ALA A 39 -18.79 3.16 -25.31
N TYR A 40 -19.98 3.22 -24.69
CA TYR A 40 -20.35 2.37 -23.56
C TYR A 40 -20.81 1.01 -24.10
N VAL A 41 -20.21 -0.08 -23.65
CA VAL A 41 -20.43 -1.44 -24.17
C VAL A 41 -21.21 -2.36 -23.22
N GLY A 42 -21.40 -1.95 -21.96
CA GLY A 42 -22.16 -2.68 -20.95
C GLY A 42 -21.34 -3.74 -20.21
N SER A 43 -21.74 -4.05 -18.98
CA SER A 43 -20.99 -4.97 -18.11
C SER A 43 -20.82 -6.37 -18.66
N ASP A 44 -21.75 -6.85 -19.50
CA ASP A 44 -21.71 -8.20 -20.06
C ASP A 44 -20.49 -8.41 -20.99
N VAL A 45 -19.99 -7.35 -21.62
CA VAL A 45 -18.75 -7.39 -22.42
C VAL A 45 -17.52 -7.59 -21.52
N CYS A 46 -17.59 -7.19 -20.26
CA CYS A 46 -16.49 -7.35 -19.30
C CYS A 46 -16.40 -8.77 -18.75
N GLN A 47 -17.52 -9.50 -18.66
CA GLN A 47 -17.61 -10.80 -17.98
C GLN A 47 -16.61 -11.86 -18.48
N PRO A 48 -16.40 -12.07 -19.81
CA PRO A 48 -15.53 -13.13 -20.28
C PRO A 48 -14.06 -12.95 -19.88
N CYS A 49 -13.63 -11.71 -19.66
CA CYS A 49 -12.26 -11.37 -19.23
C CYS A 49 -12.15 -11.19 -17.71
N HIS A 50 -13.21 -10.72 -17.05
CA HIS A 50 -13.23 -10.37 -15.63
C HIS A 50 -14.31 -11.12 -14.85
N THR A 51 -14.41 -12.44 -15.05
CA THR A 51 -15.50 -13.26 -14.53
C THR A 51 -15.68 -13.14 -13.03
N THR A 52 -14.59 -13.23 -12.25
CA THR A 52 -14.65 -13.11 -10.79
C THR A 52 -15.20 -11.76 -10.31
N ILE A 53 -14.74 -10.66 -10.92
CA ILE A 53 -15.19 -9.31 -10.56
C ILE A 53 -16.65 -9.12 -10.97
N TYR A 54 -17.00 -9.53 -12.20
CA TYR A 54 -18.36 -9.44 -12.70
C TYR A 54 -19.35 -10.21 -11.81
N ASP A 55 -19.05 -11.48 -11.50
CA ASP A 55 -19.93 -12.32 -10.67
C ASP A 55 -20.12 -11.78 -9.26
N SER A 56 -19.08 -11.18 -8.68
CA SER A 56 -19.17 -10.50 -7.38
C SER A 56 -19.98 -9.21 -7.48
N PHE A 57 -19.74 -8.40 -8.52
CA PHE A 57 -20.46 -7.15 -8.78
C PHE A 57 -21.96 -7.37 -9.01
N ARG A 58 -22.33 -8.47 -9.68
CA ARG A 58 -23.73 -8.89 -9.87
C ARG A 58 -24.43 -9.28 -8.56
N LYS A 59 -23.71 -9.41 -7.45
CA LYS A 59 -24.24 -9.58 -6.09
C LYS A 59 -24.28 -8.27 -5.30
N THR A 60 -24.13 -7.13 -5.96
CA THR A 60 -24.31 -5.79 -5.37
C THR A 60 -25.68 -5.22 -5.77
N GLY A 61 -26.12 -4.16 -5.09
CA GLY A 61 -27.36 -3.45 -5.45
C GLY A 61 -27.20 -2.46 -6.62
N HIS A 62 -25.98 -2.21 -7.08
CA HIS A 62 -25.67 -1.23 -8.15
C HIS A 62 -26.34 -1.55 -9.49
N PRO A 63 -26.22 -2.77 -10.05
CA PRO A 63 -26.83 -3.05 -11.34
C PRO A 63 -28.36 -3.16 -11.29
N PHE A 64 -28.97 -3.19 -10.10
CA PHE A 64 -30.41 -3.38 -9.92
C PHE A 64 -31.15 -2.11 -9.47
N LYS A 65 -30.58 -0.93 -9.70
CA LYS A 65 -31.20 0.36 -9.34
C LYS A 65 -32.45 0.67 -10.17
N LEU A 66 -32.53 0.15 -11.39
CA LEU A 66 -33.72 0.12 -12.25
C LEU A 66 -33.66 -1.15 -13.11
N ASN A 67 -34.79 -1.84 -13.23
CA ASN A 67 -34.89 -3.15 -13.86
C ASN A 67 -36.12 -3.17 -14.77
N GLU A 68 -36.07 -3.91 -15.88
CA GLU A 68 -37.26 -4.17 -16.68
C GLU A 68 -38.28 -4.97 -15.85
N ALA A 69 -39.57 -4.67 -16.00
CA ALA A 69 -40.61 -5.39 -15.27
C ALA A 69 -40.62 -6.89 -15.58
N GLU A 70 -40.34 -7.25 -16.84
CA GLU A 70 -40.28 -8.64 -17.29
C GLU A 70 -39.19 -9.45 -16.59
N ASP A 71 -38.05 -8.83 -16.31
CA ASP A 71 -36.95 -9.45 -15.60
C ASP A 71 -37.21 -9.48 -14.10
N ALA A 72 -37.65 -8.35 -13.52
CA ALA A 72 -37.87 -8.19 -12.09
C ALA A 72 -38.93 -9.13 -11.51
N GLN A 73 -39.92 -9.55 -12.33
CA GLN A 73 -40.94 -10.51 -11.92
C GLN A 73 -40.45 -11.98 -11.91
N GLN A 74 -39.31 -12.29 -12.54
CA GLN A 74 -38.79 -13.64 -12.62
C GLN A 74 -38.14 -14.05 -11.29
N ALA A 75 -38.53 -15.23 -10.79
CA ALA A 75 -37.90 -15.80 -9.61
C ALA A 75 -36.40 -16.07 -9.88
N GLY A 76 -35.54 -15.57 -9.00
CA GLY A 76 -34.09 -15.71 -9.11
C GLY A 76 -33.39 -14.60 -9.91
N TYR A 77 -34.10 -13.61 -10.44
CA TYR A 77 -33.48 -12.46 -11.10
C TYR A 77 -32.60 -11.64 -10.14
N TYR A 78 -33.13 -11.33 -8.95
CA TYR A 78 -32.33 -10.77 -7.88
C TYR A 78 -31.58 -11.88 -7.13
N PRO A 79 -30.29 -11.70 -6.79
CA PRO A 79 -29.51 -12.74 -6.12
C PRO A 79 -30.04 -13.15 -4.74
N PHE A 80 -30.73 -12.25 -4.03
CA PHE A 80 -31.06 -12.45 -2.60
C PHE A 80 -32.53 -12.24 -2.24
N THR A 81 -33.34 -11.72 -3.17
CA THR A 81 -34.72 -11.32 -2.91
C THR A 81 -35.63 -11.77 -4.05
N THR A 82 -36.93 -11.70 -3.83
CA THR A 82 -37.94 -11.88 -4.88
C THR A 82 -39.07 -10.92 -4.61
N ILE A 83 -39.57 -10.26 -5.65
CA ILE A 83 -40.72 -9.38 -5.55
C ILE A 83 -41.97 -10.25 -5.75
N PRO A 84 -42.87 -10.36 -4.75
CA PRO A 84 -43.95 -11.32 -4.81
C PRO A 84 -45.05 -10.92 -5.81
N SER A 85 -45.31 -9.62 -5.97
CA SER A 85 -46.36 -9.08 -6.83
C SER A 85 -46.10 -7.59 -7.13
N PRO A 86 -46.76 -7.01 -8.14
CA PRO A 86 -46.87 -5.55 -8.28
C PRO A 86 -47.79 -4.99 -7.16
N PRO A 87 -47.94 -3.65 -7.08
CA PRO A 87 -48.85 -3.03 -6.11
C PRO A 87 -50.27 -3.62 -6.17
N PRO A 88 -50.98 -3.75 -5.04
CA PRO A 88 -52.36 -4.21 -5.03
C PRO A 88 -53.24 -3.40 -6.01
N GLY A 89 -53.92 -4.11 -6.91
CA GLY A 89 -54.77 -3.48 -7.94
C GLY A 89 -54.05 -3.06 -9.22
N VAL A 90 -52.73 -3.27 -9.32
CA VAL A 90 -51.94 -3.06 -10.54
C VAL A 90 -51.58 -4.42 -11.15
N ALA A 91 -51.74 -4.59 -12.45
CA ALA A 91 -51.25 -5.79 -13.13
C ALA A 91 -49.79 -5.59 -13.58
N TRP A 92 -49.00 -6.67 -13.69
CA TRP A 92 -47.65 -6.58 -14.26
C TRP A 92 -47.64 -6.00 -15.68
N SER A 93 -48.73 -6.19 -16.45
CA SER A 93 -48.90 -5.57 -17.78
C SER A 93 -48.97 -4.04 -17.76
N ASP A 94 -49.27 -3.45 -16.59
CA ASP A 94 -49.33 -2.00 -16.40
C ASP A 94 -48.01 -1.44 -15.85
N VAL A 95 -47.03 -2.30 -15.55
CA VAL A 95 -45.71 -1.94 -15.04
C VAL A 95 -44.69 -2.05 -16.17
N ASP A 96 -43.94 -0.97 -16.38
CA ASP A 96 -42.84 -0.92 -17.32
C ASP A 96 -41.52 -1.32 -16.68
N LYS A 97 -41.20 -0.71 -15.52
CA LYS A 97 -39.92 -0.90 -14.83
C LYS A 97 -40.07 -0.95 -13.32
N VAL A 98 -39.10 -1.57 -12.66
CA VAL A 98 -39.02 -1.69 -11.21
C VAL A 98 -37.78 -0.97 -10.68
N ILE A 99 -37.99 -0.05 -9.75
CA ILE A 99 -36.93 0.70 -9.05
C ILE A 99 -36.53 -0.09 -7.80
N GLY A 100 -35.27 -0.49 -7.71
CA GLY A 100 -34.76 -1.27 -6.58
C GLY A 100 -35.17 -2.74 -6.64
N GLY A 101 -35.66 -3.29 -5.53
CA GLY A 101 -36.02 -4.72 -5.42
C GLY A 101 -34.92 -5.62 -4.87
N PHE A 102 -33.66 -5.19 -4.94
CA PHE A 102 -32.50 -5.97 -4.50
C PHE A 102 -32.39 -6.19 -2.97
N TRP A 103 -32.75 -5.21 -2.14
CA TRP A 103 -32.57 -5.32 -0.67
C TRP A 103 -33.64 -4.59 0.15
N TRP A 104 -33.70 -3.25 0.11
CA TRP A 104 -34.56 -2.51 1.05
C TRP A 104 -36.02 -2.40 0.62
N LYS A 105 -36.25 -1.95 -0.62
CA LYS A 105 -37.59 -1.65 -1.14
C LYS A 105 -37.68 -1.80 -2.66
N ALA A 106 -38.88 -2.04 -3.15
CA ALA A 106 -39.24 -1.98 -4.57
C ALA A 106 -40.31 -0.90 -4.79
N ARG A 107 -40.19 -0.18 -5.90
CA ARG A 107 -41.22 0.72 -6.44
C ARG A 107 -41.37 0.48 -7.92
N PHE A 108 -42.45 0.97 -8.51
CA PHE A 108 -42.88 0.58 -9.84
C PHE A 108 -43.11 1.80 -10.72
N ILE A 109 -42.78 1.68 -12.00
CA ILE A 109 -43.00 2.69 -13.03
C ILE A 109 -44.07 2.15 -13.98
N ASP A 110 -45.06 2.97 -14.31
CA ASP A 110 -46.12 2.62 -15.25
C ASP A 110 -45.65 2.64 -16.71
N THR A 111 -46.51 2.18 -17.63
CA THR A 111 -46.23 2.17 -19.08
C THR A 111 -46.03 3.55 -19.72
N SER A 112 -46.39 4.63 -19.03
CA SER A 112 -46.15 6.02 -19.45
C SER A 112 -44.85 6.61 -18.89
N GLY A 113 -44.12 5.84 -18.07
CA GLY A 113 -42.85 6.23 -17.46
C GLY A 113 -42.98 6.92 -16.10
N PHE A 114 -44.17 7.05 -15.53
CA PHE A 114 -44.36 7.70 -14.23
C PHE A 114 -44.23 6.70 -13.08
N ILE A 115 -43.69 7.14 -11.95
CA ILE A 115 -43.64 6.32 -10.74
C ILE A 115 -45.08 6.15 -10.23
N ILE A 116 -45.48 4.90 -9.99
CA ILE A 116 -46.79 4.58 -9.42
C ILE A 116 -46.83 5.06 -7.97
N THR A 117 -47.72 5.99 -7.68
CA THR A 117 -47.93 6.61 -6.35
C THR A 117 -49.24 6.15 -5.72
N GLY A 118 -49.36 6.24 -4.40
CA GLY A 118 -50.55 5.79 -3.65
C GLY A 118 -50.24 5.32 -2.24
N ASP A 119 -51.22 4.71 -1.58
CA ASP A 119 -51.12 4.29 -0.17
C ASP A 119 -50.48 2.90 0.00
N GLN A 120 -50.40 2.10 -1.07
CA GLN A 120 -49.89 0.73 -1.06
C GLN A 120 -49.04 0.44 -2.31
N VAL A 121 -48.00 1.24 -2.55
CA VAL A 121 -47.26 1.20 -3.84
C VAL A 121 -45.75 1.02 -3.70
N GLN A 122 -45.21 1.13 -2.48
CA GLN A 122 -43.85 0.73 -2.17
C GLN A 122 -43.88 -0.58 -1.38
N TYR A 123 -43.14 -1.58 -1.85
CA TYR A 123 -42.96 -2.84 -1.13
C TYR A 123 -41.67 -2.80 -0.31
N ASN A 124 -41.75 -3.01 1.00
CA ASN A 124 -40.60 -3.11 1.88
C ASN A 124 -40.20 -4.59 2.05
N LEU A 125 -39.04 -4.98 1.54
CA LEU A 125 -38.62 -6.38 1.49
C LEU A 125 -38.38 -6.97 2.89
N ALA A 126 -37.95 -6.14 3.85
CA ALA A 126 -37.66 -6.58 5.22
C ALA A 126 -38.92 -6.97 6.01
N THR A 127 -40.03 -6.24 5.81
CA THR A 127 -41.29 -6.49 6.54
C THR A 127 -42.34 -7.23 5.71
N GLY A 128 -42.19 -7.24 4.38
CA GLY A 128 -43.17 -7.79 3.46
C GLY A 128 -44.43 -6.92 3.30
N GLU A 129 -44.36 -5.65 3.69
CA GLU A 129 -45.51 -4.74 3.72
C GLU A 129 -45.52 -3.76 2.53
N TRP A 130 -46.73 -3.41 2.12
CA TRP A 130 -47.00 -2.32 1.19
C TRP A 130 -47.27 -1.03 1.94
N VAL A 131 -46.54 0.04 1.60
CA VAL A 131 -46.64 1.35 2.25
C VAL A 131 -46.87 2.48 1.26
N ALA A 132 -47.31 3.62 1.81
CA ALA A 132 -47.62 4.81 1.04
C ALA A 132 -46.36 5.45 0.45
N TYR A 133 -46.50 5.99 -0.76
CA TYR A 133 -45.49 6.78 -1.42
C TYR A 133 -46.16 7.83 -2.32
N HIS A 134 -46.01 9.11 -1.98
CA HIS A 134 -46.50 10.27 -2.75
C HIS A 134 -47.98 10.16 -3.17
N SER A 135 -48.85 9.68 -2.28
CA SER A 135 -50.26 9.43 -2.57
C SER A 135 -50.94 10.65 -3.21
N GLY A 136 -51.56 10.45 -4.38
CA GLY A 136 -52.24 11.51 -5.14
C GLY A 136 -51.35 12.39 -6.02
N GLU A 137 -50.03 12.17 -6.04
CA GLU A 137 -49.11 12.94 -6.88
C GLU A 137 -48.80 12.21 -8.20
N THR A 138 -48.72 12.94 -9.31
CA THR A 138 -48.08 12.46 -10.54
C THR A 138 -46.58 12.69 -10.44
N LYS A 139 -45.79 11.62 -10.36
CA LYS A 139 -44.36 11.71 -10.06
C LYS A 139 -43.51 11.19 -11.21
N PRO A 140 -42.77 12.05 -11.94
CA PRO A 140 -41.82 11.60 -12.94
C PRO A 140 -40.61 10.88 -12.29
N TYR A 141 -39.95 10.04 -13.07
CA TYR A 141 -38.70 9.38 -12.71
C TYR A 141 -37.50 10.29 -12.99
N GLU A 142 -37.04 10.98 -11.95
CA GLU A 142 -35.88 11.89 -11.98
C GLU A 142 -34.66 11.31 -11.23
N CYS A 143 -34.67 10.01 -10.93
CA CYS A 143 -33.59 9.36 -10.19
C CYS A 143 -32.40 8.95 -11.09
N GLY A 144 -32.49 9.26 -12.40
CA GLY A 144 -31.52 8.89 -13.42
C GLY A 144 -30.05 9.19 -13.08
N PRO A 145 -29.70 10.39 -12.58
CA PRO A 145 -28.31 10.76 -12.28
C PRO A 145 -27.55 9.78 -11.38
N CYS A 146 -28.25 9.07 -10.48
CA CYS A 146 -27.63 8.16 -9.52
C CYS A 146 -28.01 6.69 -9.73
N HIS A 147 -28.90 6.38 -10.68
CA HIS A 147 -29.46 5.05 -10.86
C HIS A 147 -29.17 4.45 -12.24
N MET A 148 -28.60 5.23 -13.18
CA MET A 148 -28.31 4.80 -14.56
C MET A 148 -26.84 4.91 -14.91
N THR A 149 -26.45 4.20 -15.96
CA THR A 149 -25.12 4.34 -16.57
C THR A 149 -25.19 5.28 -17.77
N ASN A 150 -24.26 6.25 -17.82
CA ASN A 150 -24.18 7.28 -18.86
C ASN A 150 -25.45 8.13 -18.95
N TYR A 151 -25.97 8.56 -17.80
CA TYR A 151 -27.13 9.45 -17.73
C TYR A 151 -26.84 10.82 -18.35
N LYS A 152 -27.83 11.37 -19.05
CA LYS A 152 -27.83 12.72 -19.60
C LYS A 152 -29.15 13.39 -19.28
N ASP A 153 -29.07 14.60 -18.73
CA ASP A 153 -30.23 15.43 -18.38
C ASP A 153 -30.85 16.11 -19.62
N VAL A 154 -31.15 15.30 -20.64
CA VAL A 154 -31.76 15.74 -21.90
C VAL A 154 -32.74 14.71 -22.42
N GLY A 155 -33.91 15.20 -22.85
CA GLY A 155 -34.97 14.40 -23.45
C GLY A 155 -35.67 13.50 -22.43
N ASN A 156 -36.39 12.51 -22.97
CA ASN A 156 -37.08 11.49 -22.20
C ASN A 156 -36.73 10.11 -22.73
N GLN A 157 -36.34 9.19 -21.85
CA GLN A 157 -35.94 7.84 -22.24
C GLN A 157 -37.12 7.13 -22.93
N GLU A 158 -36.83 6.44 -24.05
CA GLU A 158 -37.83 5.71 -24.85
C GLU A 158 -39.01 6.59 -25.34
N GLY A 159 -38.88 7.92 -25.29
CA GLY A 159 -39.97 8.84 -25.62
C GLY A 159 -41.10 8.90 -24.57
N LYS A 160 -40.91 8.28 -23.40
CA LYS A 160 -41.92 8.22 -22.32
C LYS A 160 -41.86 9.47 -21.45
N PRO A 161 -42.92 10.29 -21.35
CA PRO A 161 -42.89 11.57 -20.65
C PRO A 161 -42.46 11.50 -19.18
N GLY A 162 -42.70 10.37 -18.50
CA GLY A 162 -42.33 10.21 -17.10
C GLY A 162 -40.86 9.85 -16.88
N LEU A 163 -40.10 9.40 -17.89
CA LEU A 163 -38.69 9.03 -17.75
C LEU A 163 -37.78 10.21 -18.11
N ILE A 164 -37.37 11.00 -17.11
CA ILE A 164 -36.65 12.26 -17.33
C ILE A 164 -35.17 12.01 -17.61
N GLY A 165 -34.69 12.54 -18.73
CA GLY A 165 -33.35 12.34 -19.25
C GLY A 165 -33.21 11.09 -20.11
N THR A 166 -32.00 10.82 -20.57
CA THR A 166 -31.65 9.65 -21.41
C THR A 166 -30.42 8.95 -20.86
N TRP A 167 -30.30 7.65 -21.08
CA TRP A 167 -29.17 6.85 -20.61
C TRP A 167 -28.88 5.67 -21.53
N THR A 168 -27.70 5.05 -21.35
CA THR A 168 -27.30 3.90 -22.17
C THR A 168 -27.75 2.58 -21.54
N PHE A 169 -27.57 2.40 -20.24
CA PHE A 169 -27.94 1.16 -19.55
C PHE A 169 -28.72 1.45 -18.26
N ASN A 170 -29.72 0.61 -18.00
CA ASN A 170 -30.41 0.59 -16.72
C ASN A 170 -29.45 0.11 -15.62
N GLY A 171 -29.58 0.71 -14.43
CA GLY A 171 -28.71 0.40 -13.31
C GLY A 171 -27.31 0.98 -13.46
N ILE A 172 -26.55 0.90 -12.38
CA ILE A 172 -25.13 1.26 -12.36
C ILE A 172 -24.35 0.05 -12.85
N GLN A 173 -23.69 0.19 -14.00
CA GLN A 173 -22.86 -0.82 -14.67
C GLN A 173 -21.37 -0.48 -14.45
N CYS A 174 -20.46 -1.37 -14.86
CA CYS A 174 -19.00 -1.18 -14.69
C CYS A 174 -18.52 0.21 -15.18
N GLU A 175 -19.06 0.65 -16.31
CA GLU A 175 -18.63 1.86 -17.02
C GLU A 175 -19.10 3.18 -16.38
N GLU A 176 -20.01 3.15 -15.41
CA GLU A 176 -20.37 4.38 -14.67
C GLU A 176 -19.22 4.83 -13.76
N CYS A 177 -18.47 3.87 -13.22
CA CYS A 177 -17.27 4.10 -12.42
C CYS A 177 -16.02 4.20 -13.30
N HIS A 178 -15.88 3.29 -14.27
CA HIS A 178 -14.66 3.13 -15.07
C HIS A 178 -14.64 3.92 -16.39
N GLY A 179 -15.75 4.57 -16.76
CA GLY A 179 -15.90 5.24 -18.06
C GLY A 179 -16.17 4.26 -19.22
N PRO A 180 -16.32 4.77 -20.45
CA PRO A 180 -16.62 3.96 -21.63
C PRO A 180 -15.51 2.94 -21.93
N GLY A 181 -15.89 1.68 -22.05
CA GLY A 181 -14.98 0.53 -22.13
C GLY A 181 -14.70 0.02 -23.54
N GLU A 182 -15.30 0.57 -24.59
CA GLU A 182 -15.13 0.09 -25.98
C GLU A 182 -13.66 -0.11 -26.37
N LEU A 183 -12.82 0.89 -26.11
CA LEU A 183 -11.40 0.85 -26.50
C LEU A 183 -10.61 -0.17 -25.66
N HIS A 184 -10.92 -0.29 -24.36
CA HIS A 184 -10.30 -1.29 -23.50
C HIS A 184 -10.72 -2.71 -23.90
N ALA A 185 -12.01 -2.93 -24.18
CA ALA A 185 -12.50 -4.23 -24.62
C ALA A 185 -11.88 -4.65 -25.97
N ALA A 186 -11.60 -3.69 -26.86
CA ALA A 186 -10.95 -3.94 -28.14
C ALA A 186 -9.43 -4.18 -28.05
N ASP A 187 -8.74 -3.53 -27.11
CA ASP A 187 -7.29 -3.64 -26.92
C ASP A 187 -6.87 -3.58 -25.42
N PRO A 188 -7.19 -4.63 -24.64
CA PRO A 188 -7.10 -4.59 -23.18
C PRO A 188 -5.67 -4.54 -22.64
N PHE A 189 -4.67 -4.91 -23.45
CA PHE A 189 -3.27 -4.92 -23.05
C PHE A 189 -2.60 -3.54 -23.21
N ASN A 190 -3.13 -2.67 -24.07
CA ASN A 190 -2.53 -1.36 -24.35
C ASN A 190 -3.40 -0.18 -23.91
N VAL A 191 -4.71 -0.40 -23.70
CA VAL A 191 -5.65 0.62 -23.22
C VAL A 191 -6.14 0.22 -21.84
N ALA A 192 -5.83 0.99 -20.80
CA ALA A 192 -6.34 0.74 -19.45
C ALA A 192 -7.69 1.44 -19.22
N MET A 193 -8.56 0.85 -18.39
CA MET A 193 -9.76 1.52 -17.90
C MET A 193 -9.41 2.67 -16.95
N LYS A 194 -10.30 3.67 -16.82
CA LYS A 194 -10.17 4.70 -15.79
C LYS A 194 -10.35 4.04 -14.42
N ILE A 195 -9.46 4.37 -13.48
CA ILE A 195 -9.61 4.02 -12.07
C ILE A 195 -9.61 5.33 -11.28
N ASP A 196 -10.73 5.60 -10.62
CA ASP A 196 -10.94 6.78 -9.79
C ASP A 196 -11.41 6.30 -8.42
N ASN A 197 -10.48 6.32 -7.48
CA ASN A 197 -10.68 5.78 -6.14
C ASN A 197 -11.15 6.83 -5.14
N SER A 198 -11.31 8.07 -5.59
CA SER A 198 -11.69 9.18 -4.71
C SER A 198 -13.11 8.99 -4.16
N SER A 199 -13.34 9.46 -2.93
CA SER A 199 -14.70 9.58 -2.39
C SER A 199 -15.60 10.45 -3.24
N GLU A 200 -15.06 11.42 -3.99
CA GLU A 200 -15.81 12.25 -4.94
C GLU A 200 -16.41 11.42 -6.09
N ALA A 201 -15.69 10.40 -6.58
CA ALA A 201 -16.20 9.49 -7.60
C ALA A 201 -17.44 8.72 -7.11
N CYS A 202 -17.43 8.24 -5.87
CA CYS A 202 -18.60 7.64 -5.21
C CYS A 202 -19.68 8.69 -4.91
N GLY A 203 -19.23 9.90 -4.56
CA GLY A 203 -20.01 11.08 -4.22
C GLY A 203 -20.91 11.58 -5.34
N LYS A 204 -20.69 11.18 -6.60
CA LYS A 204 -21.66 11.38 -7.69
C LYS A 204 -23.07 10.91 -7.33
N CYS A 205 -23.16 9.84 -6.55
CA CYS A 205 -24.40 9.19 -6.17
C CYS A 205 -24.62 9.15 -4.66
N HIS A 206 -23.54 9.02 -3.89
CA HIS A 206 -23.57 8.89 -2.43
C HIS A 206 -23.47 10.24 -1.71
N VAL A 207 -24.21 11.22 -2.22
CA VAL A 207 -24.30 12.57 -1.68
C VAL A 207 -25.67 13.16 -1.96
N ARG A 208 -26.06 14.17 -1.17
CA ARG A 208 -27.13 15.08 -1.54
C ARG A 208 -26.81 16.50 -1.14
N GLY A 209 -26.90 17.40 -2.12
CA GLY A 209 -26.65 18.82 -1.90
C GLY A 209 -25.19 19.08 -1.57
N ASP A 210 -24.97 19.98 -0.61
CA ASP A 210 -23.64 20.34 -0.13
C ASP A 210 -23.03 19.18 0.68
N VAL A 211 -21.80 18.76 0.35
CA VAL A 211 -21.09 17.68 1.04
C VAL A 211 -20.91 17.97 2.54
N GLU A 212 -20.87 19.24 2.93
CA GLU A 212 -20.76 19.62 4.34
C GLU A 212 -22.08 19.46 5.11
N GLN A 213 -23.23 19.31 4.45
CA GLN A 213 -24.53 19.21 5.10
C GLN A 213 -25.06 17.79 5.00
N ILE A 214 -25.22 17.09 6.13
CA ILE A 214 -25.74 15.71 6.15
C ILE A 214 -27.27 15.76 6.16
N PRO A 215 -27.98 15.44 5.07
CA PRO A 215 -29.43 15.63 5.02
C PRO A 215 -30.18 14.59 5.84
N ALA A 216 -31.19 15.03 6.57
CA ALA A 216 -32.01 14.22 7.45
C ALA A 216 -33.51 14.46 7.20
N SER A 217 -34.33 13.51 7.64
CA SER A 217 -35.78 13.63 7.64
C SER A 217 -36.42 12.58 8.54
N GLY A 218 -37.40 13.00 9.34
CA GLY A 218 -38.20 12.08 10.16
C GLY A 218 -37.38 11.33 11.21
N GLY A 219 -36.39 12.00 11.82
CA GLY A 219 -35.54 11.44 12.86
C GLY A 219 -34.45 10.49 12.35
N PHE A 220 -34.11 10.51 11.06
CA PHE A 220 -33.03 9.69 10.50
C PHE A 220 -32.26 10.49 9.46
N ILE A 221 -30.98 10.16 9.30
CA ILE A 221 -30.21 10.55 8.12
C ILE A 221 -30.88 9.92 6.90
N LYS A 222 -30.95 10.65 5.79
CA LYS A 222 -31.53 10.09 4.55
C LYS A 222 -30.63 8.97 4.02
N HIS A 223 -31.19 8.06 3.23
CA HIS A 223 -30.36 7.08 2.54
C HIS A 223 -29.44 7.79 1.54
N HIS A 224 -28.27 7.16 1.30
CA HIS A 224 -27.19 7.54 0.38
C HIS A 224 -26.29 8.72 0.79
N GLU A 225 -26.34 9.20 2.03
CA GLU A 225 -25.57 10.38 2.48
C GLU A 225 -24.17 10.03 3.02
N GLN A 226 -23.63 8.84 2.69
CA GLN A 226 -22.40 8.34 3.30
C GLN A 226 -21.19 9.24 3.03
N TRP A 227 -21.11 9.91 1.86
CA TRP A 227 -20.03 10.86 1.61
C TRP A 227 -20.18 12.12 2.47
N ASN A 228 -21.39 12.67 2.63
CA ASN A 228 -21.63 13.79 3.55
C ASN A 228 -21.19 13.45 4.99
N GLU A 229 -21.52 12.24 5.44
CA GLU A 229 -21.15 11.75 6.77
C GLU A 229 -19.63 11.58 6.91
N LEU A 230 -18.98 10.89 5.97
CA LEU A 230 -17.53 10.66 5.98
C LEU A 230 -16.77 11.98 5.94
N PHE A 231 -17.19 12.92 5.08
CA PHE A 231 -16.56 14.23 4.92
C PHE A 231 -16.59 15.06 6.22
N ARG A 232 -17.67 14.94 7.00
CA ARG A 232 -17.84 15.62 8.29
C ARG A 232 -17.19 14.89 9.46
N SER A 233 -16.66 13.69 9.23
CA SER A 233 -15.97 12.87 10.23
C SER A 233 -14.46 13.13 10.25
N LYS A 234 -13.75 12.55 11.23
CA LYS A 234 -12.28 12.54 11.25
C LYS A 234 -11.67 11.62 10.18
N HIS A 235 -12.46 10.76 9.57
CA HIS A 235 -12.04 9.87 8.49
C HIS A 235 -12.16 10.52 7.10
N ASN A 236 -12.41 11.83 7.01
CA ASN A 236 -12.52 12.54 5.74
C ASN A 236 -11.25 12.56 4.88
N ALA A 237 -10.10 12.15 5.45
CA ALA A 237 -8.84 11.96 4.74
C ALA A 237 -8.72 10.56 4.10
N LEU A 238 -9.65 9.65 4.38
CA LEU A 238 -9.74 8.33 3.77
C LEU A 238 -10.77 8.35 2.64
N ASP A 239 -10.54 7.54 1.63
CA ASP A 239 -11.47 7.29 0.55
C ASP A 239 -12.35 6.06 0.85
N CYS A 240 -13.52 5.98 0.21
CA CYS A 240 -14.46 4.87 0.38
C CYS A 240 -13.79 3.50 0.16
N VAL A 241 -12.87 3.43 -0.81
CA VAL A 241 -12.20 2.19 -1.23
C VAL A 241 -11.03 1.77 -0.34
N ASP A 242 -10.64 2.62 0.63
CA ASP A 242 -9.69 2.25 1.67
C ASP A 242 -10.33 1.23 2.63
N CYS A 243 -11.64 1.37 2.85
CA CYS A 243 -12.43 0.48 3.70
C CYS A 243 -13.21 -0.57 2.91
N HIS A 244 -13.73 -0.23 1.73
CA HIS A 244 -14.63 -1.10 0.96
C HIS A 244 -14.00 -1.62 -0.32
N ASP A 245 -14.25 -2.89 -0.64
CA ASP A 245 -14.15 -3.34 -2.02
C ASP A 245 -15.41 -2.94 -2.79
N PRO A 246 -15.31 -2.07 -3.82
CA PRO A 246 -16.48 -1.57 -4.53
C PRO A 246 -17.20 -2.65 -5.37
N HIS A 247 -16.60 -3.83 -5.56
CA HIS A 247 -17.17 -4.92 -6.36
C HIS A 247 -17.90 -5.97 -5.52
N VAL A 248 -17.78 -5.95 -4.19
CA VAL A 248 -18.35 -6.98 -3.31
C VAL A 248 -19.51 -6.42 -2.51
N GLY A 249 -20.68 -7.07 -2.57
CA GLY A 249 -21.90 -6.58 -1.92
C GLY A 249 -21.96 -6.90 -0.41
N LEU A 250 -22.44 -5.95 0.39
CA LEU A 250 -22.64 -6.11 1.85
C LEU A 250 -24.01 -6.68 2.25
N HIS A 251 -24.73 -7.30 1.32
CA HIS A 251 -26.03 -7.91 1.64
C HIS A 251 -25.84 -9.06 2.67
N PRO A 252 -26.68 -9.19 3.71
CA PRO A 252 -26.52 -10.20 4.77
C PRO A 252 -26.47 -11.64 4.24
N ASN A 253 -27.20 -11.91 3.17
CA ASN A 253 -27.24 -13.22 2.50
C ASN A 253 -26.10 -13.42 1.48
N ASN A 254 -25.20 -12.44 1.27
CA ASN A 254 -24.05 -12.62 0.41
C ASN A 254 -22.95 -13.40 1.17
N PRO A 255 -22.55 -14.61 0.73
CA PRO A 255 -21.49 -15.37 1.40
C PRO A 255 -20.13 -14.66 1.36
N GLU A 256 -19.92 -13.75 0.42
CA GLU A 256 -18.67 -12.98 0.26
C GLU A 256 -18.67 -11.66 1.04
N ARG A 257 -19.72 -11.34 1.83
CA ARG A 257 -19.85 -10.02 2.47
C ARG A 257 -18.65 -9.58 3.30
N GLU A 258 -17.95 -10.52 3.94
CA GLU A 258 -16.81 -10.21 4.81
C GLU A 258 -15.59 -9.73 4.01
N SER A 259 -15.41 -10.18 2.76
CA SER A 259 -14.32 -9.70 1.89
C SER A 259 -14.60 -8.31 1.31
N ALA A 260 -15.82 -7.79 1.45
CA ALA A 260 -16.13 -6.42 1.08
C ALA A 260 -15.46 -5.39 1.98
N ILE A 261 -14.95 -5.79 3.17
CA ILE A 261 -14.27 -4.90 4.12
C ILE A 261 -12.76 -5.16 4.05
N ARG A 262 -12.01 -4.16 3.57
CA ARG A 262 -10.56 -4.22 3.35
C ARG A 262 -9.75 -3.95 4.61
N VAL A 263 -10.23 -3.05 5.46
CA VAL A 263 -9.59 -2.67 6.72
C VAL A 263 -10.60 -2.77 7.87
N LYS A 264 -10.19 -3.41 8.96
CA LYS A 264 -10.97 -3.44 10.21
C LYS A 264 -10.51 -2.33 11.14
N CYS A 265 -11.42 -1.82 11.97
CA CYS A 265 -11.16 -0.70 12.88
C CYS A 265 -9.91 -0.94 13.75
N GLU A 266 -9.75 -2.16 14.25
CA GLU A 266 -8.68 -2.61 15.14
C GLU A 266 -7.30 -2.60 14.48
N LYS A 267 -7.20 -2.43 13.16
CA LYS A 267 -5.91 -2.26 12.47
C LYS A 267 -5.33 -0.85 12.65
N CYS A 268 -6.17 0.14 12.91
CA CYS A 268 -5.75 1.53 13.11
C CYS A 268 -5.98 1.99 14.57
N HIS A 269 -7.08 1.56 15.18
CA HIS A 269 -7.51 1.95 16.52
C HIS A 269 -7.04 0.96 17.59
N LEU A 270 -5.72 0.73 17.66
CA LEU A 270 -5.12 -0.27 18.56
C LEU A 270 -5.39 0.04 20.04
N LYS A 271 -5.30 1.32 20.44
CA LYS A 271 -5.50 1.75 21.82
C LYS A 271 -6.97 1.64 22.23
N GLU A 272 -7.87 2.10 21.37
CA GLU A 272 -9.30 2.02 21.59
C GLU A 272 -9.74 0.55 21.66
N THR A 273 -9.20 -0.31 20.79
CA THR A 273 -9.43 -1.76 20.83
C THR A 273 -8.98 -2.35 22.17
N GLU A 274 -7.75 -2.08 22.59
CA GLU A 274 -7.24 -2.62 23.85
C GLU A 274 -8.01 -2.09 25.07
N SER A 275 -8.32 -0.79 25.09
CA SER A 275 -9.14 -0.18 26.15
C SER A 275 -10.55 -0.76 26.19
N PHE A 276 -11.16 -1.05 25.03
CA PHE A 276 -12.47 -1.68 24.96
C PHE A 276 -12.45 -3.10 25.53
N LYS A 277 -11.43 -3.90 25.18
CA LYS A 277 -11.22 -5.25 25.72
C LYS A 277 -11.05 -5.26 27.24
N ASN A 278 -10.36 -4.25 27.78
CA ASN A 278 -10.07 -4.13 29.20
C ASN A 278 -11.16 -3.36 29.96
N SER A 279 -12.13 -2.78 29.26
CA SER A 279 -13.21 -2.03 29.89
C SER A 279 -14.04 -2.94 30.79
N SER A 280 -14.49 -2.40 31.92
CA SER A 280 -15.34 -3.10 32.89
C SER A 280 -16.77 -3.35 32.39
N ILE A 281 -17.06 -2.96 31.14
CA ILE A 281 -18.35 -3.03 30.50
C ILE A 281 -18.50 -4.45 29.92
N ASN A 282 -19.48 -5.20 30.44
CA ASN A 282 -19.74 -6.62 30.12
C ASN A 282 -20.30 -6.82 28.70
N HIS A 283 -19.53 -6.40 27.71
CA HIS A 283 -19.76 -6.55 26.28
C HIS A 283 -18.64 -7.37 25.64
N TYR A 284 -17.53 -7.62 26.35
CA TYR A 284 -16.40 -8.44 25.91
C TYR A 284 -16.55 -9.92 26.32
N GLY A 285 -16.32 -10.84 25.39
CA GLY A 285 -16.21 -12.28 25.68
C GLY A 285 -17.52 -13.07 25.84
N SER A 286 -18.69 -12.46 25.60
CA SER A 286 -19.90 -13.23 25.33
C SER A 286 -19.95 -13.58 23.85
N SER A 287 -20.56 -14.71 23.47
CA SER A 287 -20.84 -15.08 22.08
C SER A 287 -21.81 -14.12 21.35
N ALA A 288 -22.12 -12.96 21.95
CA ALA A 288 -23.08 -11.94 21.51
C ALA A 288 -22.64 -10.49 21.86
N GLY A 289 -21.35 -10.24 22.08
CA GLY A 289 -20.84 -8.87 22.29
C GLY A 289 -20.91 -8.00 21.02
N PRO A 290 -21.09 -6.67 21.14
CA PRO A 290 -21.13 -5.75 20.00
C PRO A 290 -19.75 -5.59 19.34
N ASP A 291 -19.76 -5.47 18.02
CA ASP A 291 -18.62 -5.04 17.22
C ASP A 291 -18.50 -3.52 17.21
N CYS A 292 -17.34 -2.99 16.78
CA CYS A 292 -17.11 -1.54 16.70
C CYS A 292 -18.23 -0.81 15.91
N VAL A 293 -18.72 -1.44 14.85
CA VAL A 293 -19.75 -0.91 13.95
C VAL A 293 -21.13 -0.82 14.60
N ASP A 294 -21.42 -1.65 15.61
CA ASP A 294 -22.73 -1.63 16.28
C ASP A 294 -22.94 -0.32 17.05
N CYS A 295 -21.85 0.27 17.55
CA CYS A 295 -21.88 1.56 18.22
C CYS A 295 -21.46 2.72 17.31
N HIS A 296 -20.31 2.61 16.65
CA HIS A 296 -19.73 3.74 15.89
C HIS A 296 -20.36 3.91 14.51
N MET A 297 -21.02 2.89 13.98
CA MET A 297 -21.75 2.95 12.72
C MET A 297 -23.23 2.59 12.90
N ALA A 298 -23.81 2.89 14.07
CA ALA A 298 -25.19 2.58 14.39
C ALA A 298 -26.15 2.94 13.24
N LYS A 299 -27.25 2.19 13.10
CA LYS A 299 -28.20 2.35 12.00
C LYS A 299 -29.05 3.63 12.13
N ALA A 300 -28.42 4.79 12.04
CA ALA A 300 -29.05 6.09 12.18
C ALA A 300 -29.56 6.68 10.84
N ALA A 301 -29.37 5.94 9.74
CA ALA A 301 -29.89 6.30 8.42
C ALA A 301 -31.04 5.38 8.00
N LYS A 302 -31.95 5.90 7.18
CA LYS A 302 -33.15 5.17 6.73
C LYS A 302 -33.38 5.22 5.21
N SER A 303 -33.50 4.04 4.63
CA SER A 303 -33.94 3.78 3.27
C SER A 303 -35.42 3.42 3.20
N ALA A 304 -35.84 2.37 3.88
CA ALA A 304 -37.20 1.81 3.77
C ALA A 304 -37.92 1.74 5.11
N VAL A 305 -37.28 1.16 6.13
CA VAL A 305 -37.92 0.82 7.41
C VAL A 305 -37.16 1.43 8.57
N ALA A 306 -37.90 1.94 9.56
CA ALA A 306 -37.39 2.15 10.91
C ALA A 306 -37.85 0.97 11.76
N VAL A 307 -36.90 0.21 12.31
CA VAL A 307 -37.17 -0.94 13.19
C VAL A 307 -37.60 -0.45 14.58
N GLY A 308 -37.13 0.74 14.98
CA GLY A 308 -37.50 1.39 16.22
C GLY A 308 -37.40 2.92 16.13
N PRO A 309 -37.62 3.64 17.23
CA PRO A 309 -37.56 5.11 17.26
C PRO A 309 -36.16 5.65 16.91
N TYR A 310 -35.12 4.85 17.15
CA TYR A 310 -33.71 5.23 16.93
C TYR A 310 -32.94 4.19 16.11
N GLU A 311 -33.63 3.28 15.41
CA GLU A 311 -32.99 2.28 14.55
C GLU A 311 -33.63 2.29 13.16
N GLY A 312 -32.86 2.72 12.16
CA GLY A 312 -33.15 2.62 10.74
C GLY A 312 -32.62 1.31 10.14
N ASP A 313 -32.34 1.33 8.85
CA ASP A 313 -31.92 0.15 8.08
C ASP A 313 -30.60 0.37 7.30
N ILE A 314 -29.90 1.49 7.56
CA ILE A 314 -28.58 1.82 7.02
C ILE A 314 -27.65 2.27 8.15
N HIS A 315 -26.44 1.70 8.19
CA HIS A 315 -25.35 2.10 9.07
C HIS A 315 -24.84 3.51 8.74
N SER A 316 -24.69 4.36 9.76
CA SER A 316 -24.11 5.70 9.61
C SER A 316 -22.60 5.62 9.38
N HIS A 317 -22.06 6.60 8.67
CA HIS A 317 -20.61 6.80 8.48
C HIS A 317 -20.10 8.04 9.24
N SER A 318 -20.77 8.40 10.33
CA SER A 318 -20.38 9.54 11.17
C SER A 318 -19.32 9.20 12.23
N PHE A 319 -19.18 7.92 12.62
CA PHE A 319 -18.19 7.32 13.55
C PHE A 319 -18.15 7.87 14.99
N LYS A 320 -18.09 9.19 15.15
CA LYS A 320 -18.00 9.86 16.44
C LYS A 320 -19.31 9.69 17.20
N ILE A 321 -19.21 9.33 18.48
CA ILE A 321 -20.33 9.32 19.42
C ILE A 321 -20.20 10.54 20.33
N ASN A 322 -21.26 11.35 20.43
CA ASN A 322 -21.35 12.42 21.40
C ASN A 322 -21.96 11.87 22.70
N THR A 323 -21.20 11.94 23.78
CA THR A 323 -21.55 11.34 25.08
C THR A 323 -22.34 12.28 25.99
N ASP A 324 -22.58 13.53 25.57
CA ASP A 324 -23.48 14.44 26.30
C ASP A 324 -24.93 13.96 26.14
N PRO A 325 -25.64 13.62 27.24
CA PRO A 325 -27.03 13.17 27.16
C PRO A 325 -28.00 14.22 26.61
N ASN A 326 -27.60 15.51 26.58
CA ASN A 326 -28.38 16.60 26.00
C ASN A 326 -28.01 16.91 24.55
N ALA A 327 -27.05 16.20 23.95
CA ALA A 327 -26.72 16.38 22.56
C ALA A 327 -27.91 16.00 21.67
N GLU A 328 -28.18 16.82 20.67
CA GLU A 328 -29.15 16.55 19.63
C GLU A 328 -28.43 16.04 18.38
N MET A 329 -28.97 14.98 17.77
CA MET A 329 -28.39 14.39 16.55
C MET A 329 -28.70 15.23 15.32
N PHE A 330 -29.86 15.88 15.30
CA PHE A 330 -30.36 16.64 14.16
C PHE A 330 -30.51 18.13 14.50
N SER A 331 -30.54 18.96 13.46
CA SER A 331 -30.93 20.37 13.57
C SER A 331 -32.33 20.51 14.13
N ALA A 332 -32.65 21.68 14.71
CA ALA A 332 -33.96 21.95 15.29
C ALA A 332 -35.13 21.78 14.30
N ASP A 333 -34.89 21.96 12.99
CA ASP A 333 -35.89 21.73 11.93
C ASP A 333 -35.88 20.29 11.39
N GLY A 334 -35.02 19.42 11.91
CA GLY A 334 -34.89 18.01 11.54
C GLY A 334 -34.35 17.75 10.14
N LYS A 335 -33.81 18.76 9.45
CA LYS A 335 -33.38 18.65 8.04
C LYS A 335 -31.92 18.27 7.86
N THR A 336 -31.09 18.42 8.88
CA THR A 336 -29.66 18.08 8.82
C THR A 336 -29.19 17.36 10.07
N ALA A 337 -28.14 16.54 9.97
CA ALA A 337 -27.48 15.89 11.10
C ALA A 337 -26.16 16.60 11.49
N ASN A 338 -25.79 16.54 12.76
CA ASN A 338 -24.68 17.32 13.33
C ASN A 338 -23.27 16.69 13.13
N GLY A 339 -23.15 15.57 12.41
CA GLY A 339 -21.86 14.90 12.13
C GLY A 339 -21.33 14.04 13.29
N TYR A 340 -22.22 13.56 14.15
CA TYR A 340 -21.95 12.58 15.21
C TYR A 340 -23.21 11.77 15.51
N LEU A 341 -23.04 10.61 16.11
CA LEU A 341 -24.10 9.78 16.68
C LEU A 341 -24.40 10.22 18.12
N THR A 342 -25.65 10.08 18.56
CA THR A 342 -26.07 10.32 19.95
C THR A 342 -26.42 9.02 20.67
N LEU A 343 -26.46 9.08 22.01
CA LEU A 343 -26.60 7.90 22.88
C LEU A 343 -27.88 7.10 22.61
N GLU A 344 -28.96 7.75 22.17
CA GLU A 344 -30.22 7.08 21.85
C GLU A 344 -30.14 6.18 20.61
N TYR A 345 -29.35 6.55 19.60
CA TYR A 345 -29.12 5.73 18.40
C TYR A 345 -28.11 4.61 18.65
N VAL A 346 -27.19 4.80 19.59
CA VAL A 346 -26.06 3.90 19.85
C VAL A 346 -26.39 2.86 20.92
N CYS A 347 -27.04 3.28 22.01
CA CYS A 347 -27.19 2.45 23.20
C CYS A 347 -28.64 1.95 23.38
N LEU A 348 -29.63 2.80 23.11
CA LEU A 348 -31.02 2.51 23.49
C LEU A 348 -31.73 1.54 22.53
N THR A 349 -31.11 1.20 21.40
CA THR A 349 -31.55 0.13 20.49
C THR A 349 -31.45 -1.24 21.17
N CYS A 350 -30.36 -1.51 21.89
CA CYS A 350 -30.19 -2.73 22.69
C CYS A 350 -30.69 -2.55 24.14
N HIS A 351 -30.58 -1.35 24.70
CA HIS A 351 -30.94 -1.04 26.09
C HIS A 351 -32.27 -0.27 26.21
N SER A 352 -33.33 -0.77 25.58
CA SER A 352 -34.63 -0.08 25.45
C SER A 352 -35.34 0.29 26.77
N SER A 353 -34.93 -0.29 27.90
CA SER A 353 -35.46 0.05 29.23
C SER A 353 -34.70 1.19 29.94
N LYS A 354 -33.69 1.77 29.29
CA LYS A 354 -32.80 2.80 29.85
C LYS A 354 -33.01 4.15 29.18
N ASP A 355 -32.44 5.19 29.79
CA ASP A 355 -32.46 6.56 29.27
C ASP A 355 -31.04 7.03 28.88
N LYS A 356 -30.97 8.24 28.30
CA LYS A 356 -29.70 8.86 27.86
C LYS A 356 -28.76 9.11 29.03
N GLN A 357 -29.29 9.43 30.22
CA GLN A 357 -28.48 9.71 31.41
C GLN A 357 -27.76 8.47 31.93
N TRP A 358 -28.44 7.32 31.90
CA TRP A 358 -27.85 6.02 32.15
C TRP A 358 -26.73 5.73 31.14
N ALA A 359 -26.98 5.89 29.84
CA ALA A 359 -25.98 5.62 28.81
C ALA A 359 -24.72 6.50 28.97
N ALA A 360 -24.90 7.79 29.29
CA ALA A 360 -23.81 8.74 29.48
C ALA A 360 -22.87 8.34 30.65
N THR A 361 -23.39 7.63 31.66
CA THR A 361 -22.59 7.14 32.80
C THR A 361 -21.51 6.15 32.37
N TYR A 362 -21.74 5.40 31.29
CA TYR A 362 -20.82 4.36 30.81
C TYR A 362 -20.07 4.78 29.54
N ALA A 363 -20.72 5.54 28.65
CA ALA A 363 -20.17 5.84 27.33
C ALA A 363 -18.80 6.55 27.40
N GLY A 364 -18.63 7.48 28.35
CA GLY A 364 -17.37 8.19 28.56
C GLY A 364 -16.25 7.32 29.14
N SER A 365 -16.58 6.18 29.78
CA SER A 365 -15.58 5.30 30.41
C SER A 365 -15.11 4.14 29.53
N ILE A 366 -15.77 3.88 28.39
CA ILE A 366 -15.44 2.76 27.48
C ILE A 366 -13.97 2.81 27.01
N HIS A 367 -13.43 4.01 26.81
CA HIS A 367 -12.04 4.22 26.39
C HIS A 367 -11.19 4.97 27.42
N ALA A 368 -11.65 5.10 28.68
CA ALA A 368 -11.03 6.00 29.67
C ALA A 368 -9.60 5.61 30.11
N GLU A 369 -9.18 4.37 29.86
CA GLU A 369 -7.79 3.94 30.10
C GLU A 369 -6.85 4.25 28.92
N SER A 370 -7.36 4.86 27.83
CA SER A 370 -6.50 5.40 26.76
C SER A 370 -5.72 6.58 27.34
N PRO A 371 -4.39 6.49 27.52
CA PRO A 371 -3.64 7.58 28.11
C PRO A 371 -3.74 8.81 27.19
N ALA A 372 -4.00 9.97 27.79
CA ALA A 372 -3.89 11.25 27.09
C ALA A 372 -2.47 11.44 26.52
N ASP A 373 -2.39 11.85 25.25
CA ASP A 373 -1.32 12.64 24.62
C ASP A 373 0.16 12.31 24.96
N SER A 374 0.52 11.04 25.17
CA SER A 374 1.91 10.64 24.95
C SER A 374 2.08 10.21 23.49
N LEU A 375 2.98 10.88 22.77
CA LEU A 375 3.42 10.45 21.45
C LEU A 375 4.05 9.05 21.60
N THR A 376 3.37 8.04 21.08
CA THR A 376 3.81 6.63 21.15
C THR A 376 4.22 6.13 19.79
N TYR A 377 5.21 5.24 19.78
CA TYR A 377 5.62 4.51 18.59
C TYR A 377 4.61 3.39 18.32
N VAL A 378 4.09 3.30 17.09
CA VAL A 378 3.04 2.35 16.66
C VAL A 378 3.57 1.23 15.75
N GLY A 379 4.79 1.36 15.24
CA GLY A 379 5.47 0.40 14.36
C GLY A 379 5.09 0.57 12.89
N SER A 380 5.98 0.17 11.97
CA SER A 380 5.75 0.36 10.52
C SER A 380 4.51 -0.36 10.00
N LYS A 381 4.11 -1.47 10.62
CA LYS A 381 2.92 -2.22 10.21
C LYS A 381 1.63 -1.40 10.35
N ALA A 382 1.56 -0.49 11.33
CA ALA A 382 0.42 0.42 11.46
C ALA A 382 0.36 1.43 10.29
N CYS A 383 1.52 1.78 9.71
CA CYS A 383 1.60 2.68 8.57
C CYS A 383 1.12 2.03 7.26
N GLU A 384 1.21 0.71 7.12
CA GLU A 384 0.81 -0.03 5.92
C GLU A 384 -0.66 0.21 5.53
N ALA A 385 -1.55 0.38 6.51
CA ALA A 385 -2.97 0.57 6.27
C ALA A 385 -3.28 1.83 5.44
N CYS A 386 -2.51 2.91 5.62
CA CYS A 386 -2.68 4.17 4.88
C CYS A 386 -1.59 4.38 3.82
N HIS A 387 -0.43 3.73 3.95
CA HIS A 387 0.71 3.87 3.06
C HIS A 387 1.20 2.52 2.51
N PRO A 388 0.34 1.71 1.86
CA PRO A 388 0.66 0.34 1.49
C PRO A 388 1.83 0.25 0.52
N THR A 389 1.90 1.15 -0.47
CA THR A 389 3.00 1.19 -1.45
C THR A 389 4.34 1.52 -0.81
N THR A 390 4.37 2.57 0.03
CA THR A 390 5.58 3.01 0.72
C THR A 390 6.06 1.93 1.70
N TYR A 391 5.13 1.33 2.45
CA TYR A 391 5.43 0.23 3.35
C TYR A 391 6.00 -0.98 2.60
N ALA A 392 5.37 -1.40 1.49
CA ALA A 392 5.85 -2.52 0.68
C ALA A 392 7.26 -2.27 0.12
N ASN A 393 7.55 -1.05 -0.33
CA ASN A 393 8.89 -0.66 -0.77
C ASN A 393 9.89 -0.67 0.39
N PHE A 394 9.51 -0.13 1.54
CA PHE A 394 10.37 -0.06 2.74
C PHE A 394 10.73 -1.45 3.26
N MET A 395 9.78 -2.40 3.20
CA MET A 395 10.01 -3.81 3.54
C MET A 395 10.90 -4.55 2.53
N LYS A 396 11.23 -3.95 1.38
CA LYS A 396 12.28 -4.42 0.46
C LYS A 396 13.65 -3.76 0.74
N THR A 397 13.81 -3.08 1.87
CA THR A 397 15.10 -2.53 2.33
C THR A 397 15.69 -3.40 3.45
N GLY A 398 16.98 -3.23 3.75
CA GLY A 398 17.62 -3.91 4.88
C GLY A 398 17.39 -3.24 6.25
N HIS A 399 16.68 -2.11 6.31
CA HIS A 399 16.41 -1.35 7.53
C HIS A 399 15.52 -2.10 8.54
N PRO A 400 14.34 -2.65 8.17
CA PRO A 400 13.50 -3.38 9.11
C PRO A 400 14.15 -4.68 9.62
N PHE A 401 15.13 -5.21 8.89
CA PHE A 401 15.74 -6.52 9.17
C PHE A 401 17.11 -6.45 9.88
N LYS A 402 17.40 -5.37 10.59
CA LYS A 402 18.69 -5.23 11.31
C LYS A 402 18.81 -6.15 12.52
N LEU A 403 17.69 -6.55 13.10
CA LEU A 403 17.56 -7.60 14.12
C LEU A 403 16.19 -8.25 13.98
N ASN A 404 16.14 -9.57 14.05
CA ASN A 404 14.96 -10.37 13.72
C ASN A 404 14.82 -11.47 14.77
N GLU A 405 13.58 -11.86 15.11
CA GLU A 405 13.34 -13.01 15.97
C GLU A 405 13.80 -14.30 15.28
N ALA A 406 14.40 -15.23 16.02
CA ALA A 406 14.86 -16.49 15.43
C ALA A 406 13.71 -17.32 14.84
N GLU A 407 12.51 -17.24 15.42
CA GLU A 407 11.31 -17.92 14.94
C GLU A 407 10.85 -17.38 13.57
N ASP A 408 10.90 -16.06 13.40
CA ASP A 408 10.52 -15.41 12.15
C ASP A 408 11.50 -15.78 11.02
N VAL A 409 12.80 -15.80 11.30
CA VAL A 409 13.84 -16.13 10.32
C VAL A 409 13.72 -17.56 9.79
N GLN A 410 13.16 -18.48 10.57
CA GLN A 410 12.91 -19.85 10.15
C GLN A 410 11.76 -19.97 9.15
N GLN A 411 10.88 -18.97 9.06
CA GLN A 411 9.76 -18.99 8.14
C GLN A 411 10.23 -18.78 6.71
N ALA A 412 9.78 -19.66 5.81
CA ALA A 412 10.10 -19.55 4.39
C ALA A 412 9.54 -18.22 3.83
N GLY A 413 10.41 -17.45 3.17
CA GLY A 413 10.04 -16.16 2.57
C GLY A 413 10.01 -14.98 3.54
N TYR A 414 10.49 -15.13 4.79
CA TYR A 414 10.56 -14.02 5.74
C TYR A 414 11.39 -12.84 5.22
N TYR A 415 12.60 -13.11 4.70
CA TYR A 415 13.34 -12.09 3.96
C TYR A 415 12.88 -12.07 2.49
N PRO A 416 12.72 -10.89 1.88
CA PRO A 416 12.27 -10.80 0.49
C PRO A 416 13.22 -11.43 -0.54
N PHE A 417 14.53 -11.48 -0.24
CA PHE A 417 15.56 -11.80 -1.24
C PHE A 417 16.54 -12.90 -0.84
N THR A 418 16.54 -13.32 0.41
CA THR A 418 17.54 -14.23 0.97
C THR A 418 16.91 -15.25 1.91
N THR A 419 17.68 -16.26 2.26
CA THR A 419 17.31 -17.22 3.30
C THR A 419 18.53 -17.45 4.18
N VAL A 420 18.33 -17.49 5.50
CA VAL A 420 19.36 -17.96 6.45
C VAL A 420 19.08 -19.45 6.68
N PRO A 421 19.91 -20.37 6.16
CA PRO A 421 19.55 -21.78 6.08
C PRO A 421 19.60 -22.51 7.43
N SER A 422 20.50 -22.08 8.32
CA SER A 422 20.73 -22.73 9.61
C SER A 422 21.42 -21.77 10.59
N PRO A 423 21.35 -22.06 11.91
CA PRO A 423 22.25 -21.45 12.89
C PRO A 423 23.71 -21.88 12.65
N PRO A 424 24.67 -21.30 13.39
CA PRO A 424 26.07 -21.69 13.31
C PRO A 424 26.30 -23.19 13.54
N PRO A 425 27.30 -23.81 12.89
CA PRO A 425 27.67 -25.20 13.16
C PRO A 425 27.87 -25.45 14.67
N GLY A 426 27.21 -26.48 15.19
CA GLY A 426 27.23 -26.81 16.62
C GLY A 426 26.12 -26.16 17.44
N TYR A 427 25.30 -25.28 16.84
CA TYR A 427 24.12 -24.68 17.46
C TYR A 427 22.84 -25.21 16.80
N SER A 428 21.76 -25.17 17.56
CA SER A 428 20.39 -25.39 17.09
C SER A 428 19.60 -24.09 17.16
N TRP A 429 18.45 -24.03 16.48
CA TRP A 429 17.59 -22.84 16.56
C TRP A 429 17.06 -22.60 17.99
N SER A 430 16.97 -23.63 18.83
CA SER A 430 16.64 -23.45 20.26
C SER A 430 17.73 -22.77 21.08
N ASP A 431 18.95 -22.68 20.55
CA ASP A 431 20.06 -21.96 21.19
C ASP A 431 20.12 -20.49 20.75
N VAL A 432 19.31 -20.10 19.76
CA VAL A 432 19.32 -18.77 19.15
C VAL A 432 18.03 -18.03 19.51
N ASP A 433 18.19 -16.85 20.08
CA ASP A 433 17.09 -15.94 20.37
C ASP A 433 16.78 -15.03 19.19
N LYS A 434 17.82 -14.40 18.61
CA LYS A 434 17.66 -13.40 17.54
C LYS A 434 18.76 -13.50 16.50
N VAL A 435 18.47 -13.02 15.29
CA VAL A 435 19.39 -12.97 14.15
C VAL A 435 19.65 -11.52 13.75
N ILE A 436 20.92 -11.15 13.73
CA ILE A 436 21.41 -9.84 13.29
C ILE A 436 21.65 -9.88 11.78
N GLY A 437 20.94 -9.05 11.02
CA GLY A 437 21.05 -9.02 9.56
C GLY A 437 20.29 -10.15 8.89
N GLY A 438 20.91 -10.84 7.93
CA GLY A 438 20.27 -11.91 7.13
C GLY A 438 19.67 -11.45 5.80
N PHE A 439 19.37 -10.16 5.65
CA PHE A 439 18.75 -9.59 4.46
C PHE A 439 19.64 -9.53 3.20
N TRP A 440 20.96 -9.29 3.32
CA TRP A 440 21.83 -9.13 2.14
C TRP A 440 23.27 -9.63 2.33
N TRP A 441 24.06 -9.04 3.23
CA TRP A 441 25.49 -9.36 3.29
C TRP A 441 25.82 -10.56 4.18
N LYS A 442 25.30 -10.55 5.40
CA LYS A 442 25.65 -11.53 6.45
C LYS A 442 24.54 -11.70 7.48
N ALA A 443 24.53 -12.85 8.13
CA ALA A 443 23.77 -13.12 9.34
C ALA A 443 24.72 -13.45 10.50
N ARG A 444 24.37 -12.96 11.69
CA ARG A 444 24.99 -13.34 12.97
C ARG A 444 23.88 -13.64 13.97
N PHE A 445 24.22 -14.28 15.07
CA PHE A 445 23.23 -14.91 15.95
C PHE A 445 23.44 -14.44 17.38
N ILE A 446 22.35 -14.28 18.10
CA ILE A 446 22.30 -13.94 19.52
C ILE A 446 21.75 -15.16 20.25
N ASP A 447 22.40 -15.56 21.34
CA ASP A 447 21.96 -16.67 22.18
C ASP A 447 20.77 -16.30 23.08
N THR A 448 20.21 -17.30 23.78
CA THR A 448 19.07 -17.13 24.70
C THR A 448 19.32 -16.21 25.89
N THR A 449 20.59 -15.86 26.18
CA THR A 449 20.98 -14.92 27.23
C THR A 449 21.22 -13.50 26.70
N GLY A 450 21.09 -13.30 25.39
CA GLY A 450 21.23 -12.01 24.71
C GLY A 450 22.64 -11.70 24.21
N PHE A 451 23.61 -12.61 24.34
CA PHE A 451 24.98 -12.39 23.87
C PHE A 451 25.13 -12.80 22.40
N ILE A 452 25.98 -12.10 21.66
CA ILE A 452 26.30 -12.47 20.29
C ILE A 452 27.15 -13.75 20.33
N ILE A 453 26.73 -14.76 19.57
CA ILE A 453 27.49 -16.01 19.40
C ILE A 453 28.80 -15.70 18.67
N THR A 454 29.93 -15.98 19.32
CA THR A 454 31.29 -15.76 18.81
C THR A 454 32.00 -17.08 18.52
N GLY A 455 33.01 -17.06 17.65
CA GLY A 455 33.76 -18.27 17.26
C GLY A 455 34.35 -18.18 15.87
N ASP A 456 34.90 -19.29 15.38
CA ASP A 456 35.60 -19.36 14.08
C ASP A 456 34.66 -19.58 12.88
N SER A 457 33.41 -19.96 13.13
CA SER A 457 32.41 -20.26 12.10
C SER A 457 31.00 -19.85 12.54
N VAL A 458 30.82 -18.57 12.85
CA VAL A 458 29.57 -18.06 13.47
C VAL A 458 28.90 -16.92 12.71
N GLN A 459 29.57 -16.37 11.70
CA GLN A 459 28.97 -15.45 10.75
C GLN A 459 28.72 -16.17 9.43
N TYR A 460 27.47 -16.16 8.98
CA TYR A 460 27.07 -16.69 7.67
C TYR A 460 27.12 -15.59 6.62
N ASN A 461 27.80 -15.82 5.50
CA ASN A 461 27.92 -14.87 4.40
C ASN A 461 26.94 -15.24 3.28
N LEU A 462 25.97 -14.36 3.03
CA LEU A 462 24.82 -14.67 2.16
C LEU A 462 25.21 -14.78 0.68
N ALA A 463 26.26 -14.07 0.25
CA ALA A 463 26.67 -14.04 -1.15
C ALA A 463 27.23 -15.37 -1.67
N ASN A 464 27.86 -16.18 -0.81
CA ASN A 464 28.50 -17.45 -1.21
C ASN A 464 28.22 -18.62 -0.25
N GLY A 465 27.42 -18.41 0.78
CA GLY A 465 27.05 -19.42 1.77
C GLY A 465 28.19 -19.86 2.70
N SER A 466 29.30 -19.11 2.77
CA SER A 466 30.42 -19.48 3.64
C SER A 466 30.22 -19.04 5.09
N TRP A 467 30.86 -19.77 6.00
CA TRP A 467 30.98 -19.38 7.41
C TRP A 467 32.31 -18.71 7.67
N SER A 468 32.32 -17.73 8.57
CA SER A 468 33.51 -16.97 8.94
C SER A 468 33.59 -16.68 10.43
N ALA A 469 34.82 -16.41 10.88
CA ALA A 469 35.10 -16.10 12.27
C ALA A 469 34.54 -14.73 12.68
N TYR A 470 34.10 -14.63 13.93
CA TYR A 470 33.68 -13.38 14.54
C TYR A 470 33.99 -13.41 16.04
N HIS A 471 34.92 -12.56 16.49
CA HIS A 471 35.30 -12.37 17.90
C HIS A 471 35.56 -13.67 18.67
N SER A 472 36.24 -14.64 18.04
CA SER A 472 36.47 -15.98 18.59
C SER A 472 37.02 -15.93 20.03
N GLY A 473 36.33 -16.60 20.95
CA GLY A 473 36.69 -16.66 22.37
C GLY A 473 36.28 -15.45 23.22
N GLU A 474 35.62 -14.43 22.64
CA GLU A 474 35.11 -13.28 23.39
C GLU A 474 33.65 -13.47 23.82
N VAL A 475 33.31 -13.06 25.04
CA VAL A 475 31.92 -12.84 25.46
C VAL A 475 31.50 -11.45 24.96
N LYS A 476 30.57 -11.40 24.01
CA LYS A 476 30.24 -10.15 23.32
C LYS A 476 28.77 -9.75 23.50
N PRO A 477 28.46 -8.74 24.34
CA PRO A 477 27.10 -8.23 24.45
C PRO A 477 26.67 -7.55 23.15
N TYR A 478 25.37 -7.60 22.87
CA TYR A 478 24.73 -6.86 21.81
C TYR A 478 24.55 -5.39 22.21
N ALA A 479 25.50 -4.55 21.79
CA ALA A 479 25.46 -3.10 21.96
C ALA A 479 25.25 -2.34 20.63
N CYS A 480 24.63 -2.99 19.64
CA CYS A 480 24.38 -2.38 18.32
C CYS A 480 23.05 -1.61 18.26
N GLY A 481 22.31 -1.58 19.37
CA GLY A 481 20.97 -0.98 19.48
C GLY A 481 20.82 0.44 18.93
N PRO A 482 21.75 1.39 19.19
CA PRO A 482 21.64 2.77 18.71
C PRO A 482 21.41 2.94 17.21
N CYS A 483 21.87 1.98 16.39
CA CYS A 483 21.77 2.04 14.93
C CYS A 483 20.94 0.91 14.32
N HIS A 484 20.44 -0.02 15.13
CA HIS A 484 19.75 -1.23 14.66
C HIS A 484 18.31 -1.34 15.19
N MET A 485 17.87 -0.45 16.08
CA MET A 485 16.54 -0.48 16.70
C MET A 485 15.78 0.82 16.52
N THR A 486 14.47 0.74 16.71
CA THR A 486 13.59 1.90 16.78
C THR A 486 13.34 2.34 18.22
N ASN A 487 13.49 3.63 18.50
CA ASN A 487 13.34 4.24 19.82
C ASN A 487 14.30 3.63 20.87
N TYR A 488 15.56 3.42 20.49
CA TYR A 488 16.59 2.93 21.40
C TYR A 488 16.86 3.90 22.56
N LYS A 489 17.07 3.33 23.75
CA LYS A 489 17.50 4.04 24.96
C LYS A 489 18.66 3.29 25.60
N ASP A 490 19.71 4.01 25.94
CA ASP A 490 20.91 3.48 26.62
C ASP A 490 20.66 3.28 28.12
N VAL A 491 19.60 2.52 28.46
CA VAL A 491 19.22 2.20 29.83
C VAL A 491 18.72 0.77 29.91
N GLY A 492 19.17 0.07 30.96
CA GLY A 492 18.75 -1.31 31.26
C GLY A 492 19.21 -2.32 30.21
N ASN A 493 18.51 -3.45 30.19
CA ASN A 493 18.72 -4.49 29.19
C ASN A 493 17.36 -4.95 28.65
N GLN A 494 17.26 -5.09 27.33
CA GLN A 494 16.02 -5.48 26.67
C GLN A 494 15.59 -6.87 27.16
N GLU A 495 14.30 -7.03 27.44
CA GLU A 495 13.72 -8.30 27.95
C GLU A 495 14.38 -8.82 29.25
N GLY A 496 15.14 -7.97 29.97
CA GLY A 496 15.91 -8.38 31.13
C GLY A 496 17.13 -9.27 30.82
N LYS A 497 17.48 -9.44 29.54
CA LYS A 497 18.59 -10.29 29.08
C LYS A 497 19.92 -9.54 29.16
N PRO A 498 20.89 -9.96 30.00
CA PRO A 498 22.13 -9.21 30.23
C PRO A 498 22.96 -8.90 28.98
N GLY A 499 22.84 -9.73 27.94
CA GLY A 499 23.56 -9.49 26.69
C GLY A 499 22.94 -8.42 25.79
N LEU A 500 21.66 -8.06 25.96
CA LEU A 500 20.97 -7.05 25.14
C LEU A 500 21.07 -5.66 25.77
N VAL A 501 22.11 -4.90 25.43
CA VAL A 501 22.43 -3.63 26.09
C VAL A 501 21.49 -2.51 25.64
N GLY A 502 20.80 -1.89 26.60
CA GLY A 502 19.79 -0.86 26.38
C GLY A 502 18.39 -1.44 26.16
N THR A 503 17.42 -0.56 25.92
CA THR A 503 16.01 -0.91 25.69
C THR A 503 15.48 -0.24 24.43
N TRP A 504 14.47 -0.80 23.78
CA TRP A 504 13.88 -0.24 22.56
C TRP A 504 12.41 -0.65 22.40
N THR A 505 11.70 0.02 21.48
CA THR A 505 10.28 -0.29 21.23
C THR A 505 10.10 -1.34 20.14
N PHE A 506 10.87 -1.27 19.05
CA PHE A 506 10.78 -2.25 17.96
C PHE A 506 12.16 -2.72 17.50
N ASN A 507 12.25 -4.01 17.17
CA ASN A 507 13.41 -4.56 16.48
C ASN A 507 13.52 -3.96 15.08
N GLY A 508 14.76 -3.74 14.63
CA GLY A 508 15.01 -3.14 13.34
C GLY A 508 14.73 -1.65 13.30
N ILE A 509 15.10 -1.03 12.19
CA ILE A 509 14.76 0.36 11.88
C ILE A 509 13.37 0.36 11.24
N GLN A 510 12.41 0.95 11.93
CA GLN A 510 11.01 1.12 11.51
C GLN A 510 10.81 2.56 10.99
N CYS A 511 9.65 2.85 10.38
CA CYS A 511 9.32 4.17 9.84
C CYS A 511 9.58 5.30 10.86
N GLU A 512 9.21 5.06 12.11
CA GLU A 512 9.23 6.02 13.20
C GLU A 512 10.63 6.34 13.74
N GLU A 513 11.65 5.55 13.38
CA GLU A 513 13.04 5.89 13.73
C GLU A 513 13.53 7.12 12.93
N CYS A 514 12.99 7.31 11.73
CA CYS A 514 13.24 8.49 10.89
C CYS A 514 12.17 9.57 11.08
N HIS A 515 10.90 9.16 11.20
CA HIS A 515 9.75 10.07 11.21
C HIS A 515 9.25 10.48 12.60
N GLY A 516 9.78 9.87 13.67
CA GLY A 516 9.30 10.03 15.03
C GLY A 516 8.01 9.24 15.31
N PRO A 517 7.47 9.33 16.54
CA PRO A 517 6.29 8.57 16.95
C PRO A 517 5.03 8.98 16.17
N GLY A 518 4.33 8.01 15.58
CA GLY A 518 3.23 8.21 14.65
C GLY A 518 1.83 8.23 15.26
N SER A 519 1.67 8.01 16.56
CA SER A 519 0.33 7.89 17.16
C SER A 519 -0.56 9.12 16.98
N ALA A 520 0.01 10.33 17.02
CA ALA A 520 -0.76 11.56 16.79
C ALA A 520 -1.13 11.74 15.32
N HIS A 521 -0.25 11.32 14.41
CA HIS A 521 -0.52 11.34 12.97
C HIS A 521 -1.64 10.38 12.60
N ILE A 522 -1.66 9.17 13.18
CA ILE A 522 -2.76 8.22 12.96
C ILE A 522 -4.08 8.79 13.50
N ALA A 523 -4.06 9.47 14.66
CA ALA A 523 -5.26 10.03 15.26
C ALA A 523 -5.81 11.26 14.51
N ASP A 524 -4.95 12.05 13.86
CA ASP A 524 -5.31 13.19 13.02
C ASP A 524 -4.16 13.51 12.04
N ALA A 525 -4.21 12.88 10.86
CA ALA A 525 -3.17 13.00 9.85
C ALA A 525 -3.15 14.37 9.16
N PHE A 526 -4.25 15.13 9.25
CA PHE A 526 -4.35 16.45 8.64
C PHE A 526 -3.55 17.47 9.46
N THR A 527 -3.79 17.49 10.78
CA THR A 527 -3.16 18.44 11.70
C THR A 527 -1.76 17.98 12.12
N ASN A 528 -1.56 16.69 12.38
CA ASN A 528 -0.29 16.15 12.88
C ASN A 528 0.47 15.50 11.74
N LYS A 529 1.37 16.23 11.09
CA LYS A 529 2.25 15.66 10.05
C LYS A 529 3.42 14.90 10.68
N MET A 530 3.81 13.79 10.08
CA MET A 530 5.05 13.10 10.44
C MET A 530 6.27 13.99 10.20
N LYS A 531 7.31 13.85 11.03
CA LYS A 531 8.56 14.59 10.85
C LYS A 531 9.20 14.18 9.52
N ILE A 532 9.65 15.15 8.72
CA ILE A 532 10.45 14.88 7.52
C ILE A 532 11.79 15.58 7.71
N ASP A 533 12.84 14.78 7.95
CA ASP A 533 14.21 15.25 8.07
C ASP A 533 15.02 14.78 6.86
N ARG A 534 15.38 15.72 5.99
CA ARG A 534 16.11 15.44 4.75
C ARG A 534 17.62 15.58 4.92
N SER A 535 18.11 15.91 6.12
CA SER A 535 19.52 16.14 6.34
C SER A 535 20.32 14.83 6.27
N SER A 536 21.55 14.88 5.75
CA SER A 536 22.49 13.75 5.82
C SER A 536 22.80 13.36 7.26
N GLU A 537 22.68 14.29 8.21
CA GLU A 537 22.88 14.07 9.64
C GLU A 537 21.82 13.13 10.24
N ALA A 538 20.58 13.17 9.73
CA ALA A 538 19.55 12.21 10.13
C ALA A 538 19.94 10.77 9.75
N CYS A 539 20.45 10.55 8.54
CA CYS A 539 21.01 9.25 8.13
C CYS A 539 22.28 8.91 8.91
N GLY A 540 23.03 9.96 9.21
CA GLY A 540 24.27 9.99 9.95
C GLY A 540 24.18 9.48 11.39
N LYS A 541 22.98 9.42 11.97
CA LYS A 541 22.75 8.73 13.25
C LYS A 541 23.28 7.29 13.24
N CYS A 542 23.23 6.64 12.07
CA CYS A 542 23.62 5.25 11.89
C CYS A 542 24.74 5.05 10.87
N HIS A 543 24.79 5.88 9.84
CA HIS A 543 25.74 5.79 8.73
C HIS A 543 27.02 6.60 8.97
N VAL A 544 27.55 6.50 10.19
CA VAL A 544 28.80 7.13 10.60
C VAL A 544 29.52 6.31 11.65
N ARG A 545 30.83 6.48 11.74
CA ARG A 545 31.62 6.01 12.88
C ARG A 545 32.61 7.07 13.32
N GLY A 546 32.60 7.37 14.62
CA GLY A 546 33.55 8.30 15.23
C GLY A 546 33.39 9.72 14.69
N ASP A 547 34.52 10.39 14.44
CA ASP A 547 34.54 11.73 13.85
C ASP A 547 34.08 11.69 12.39
N ASN A 548 33.11 12.53 12.03
CA ASN A 548 32.57 12.64 10.68
C ASN A 548 33.63 12.96 9.61
N ASN A 549 34.74 13.60 9.97
CA ASN A 549 35.81 13.94 9.02
C ASN A 549 36.91 12.88 8.92
N ALA A 550 36.80 11.79 9.68
CA ALA A 550 37.69 10.65 9.59
C ALA A 550 36.92 9.47 8.97
N ILE A 551 37.55 8.70 8.08
CA ILE A 551 36.91 7.55 7.42
C ILE A 551 37.53 6.26 7.98
N PRO A 552 36.91 5.60 8.97
CA PRO A 552 37.44 4.36 9.53
C PRO A 552 37.63 3.25 8.51
N ALA A 553 38.81 2.65 8.54
CA ALA A 553 39.21 1.53 7.69
C ALA A 553 39.77 0.39 8.54
N SER A 554 39.74 -0.82 7.98
CA SER A 554 40.36 -1.99 8.58
C SER A 554 40.54 -3.09 7.54
N GLY A 555 41.68 -3.79 7.59
CA GLY A 555 41.96 -4.92 6.70
C GLY A 555 42.03 -4.52 5.22
N GLY A 556 42.47 -3.29 4.91
CA GLY A 556 42.58 -2.78 3.55
C GLY A 556 41.26 -2.36 2.91
N PHE A 557 40.19 -2.16 3.69
CA PHE A 557 38.90 -1.67 3.19
C PHE A 557 38.34 -0.60 4.12
N ILE A 558 37.53 0.30 3.57
CA ILE A 558 36.64 1.14 4.38
C ILE A 558 35.66 0.21 5.12
N ARG A 559 35.27 0.58 6.34
CA ARG A 559 34.24 -0.18 7.07
C ARG A 559 32.86 0.06 6.42
N HIS A 560 31.81 -0.62 6.88
CA HIS A 560 30.58 -0.83 6.09
C HIS A 560 29.44 0.20 6.28
N HIS A 561 29.53 1.12 7.23
CA HIS A 561 28.51 2.14 7.49
C HIS A 561 29.10 3.55 7.56
N GLU A 562 30.20 3.79 6.85
CA GLU A 562 30.95 5.03 6.88
C GLU A 562 30.54 5.97 5.73
N GLN A 563 29.37 5.78 5.11
CA GLN A 563 28.95 6.56 3.94
C GLN A 563 28.85 8.06 4.23
N TRP A 564 28.44 8.47 5.44
CA TRP A 564 28.46 9.88 5.83
C TRP A 564 29.89 10.39 6.02
N ASN A 565 30.76 9.60 6.68
CA ASN A 565 32.18 9.92 6.82
C ASN A 565 32.86 10.13 5.45
N GLU A 566 32.55 9.27 4.48
CA GLU A 566 33.07 9.39 3.12
C GLU A 566 32.56 10.69 2.48
N MET A 567 31.24 10.85 2.36
CA MET A 567 30.62 11.96 1.65
C MET A 567 31.01 13.33 2.21
N SER A 568 31.14 13.46 3.54
CA SER A 568 31.51 14.72 4.23
C SER A 568 32.88 15.26 3.80
N THR A 569 33.80 14.38 3.40
CA THR A 569 35.15 14.73 2.94
C THR A 569 35.20 15.11 1.45
N THR A 570 34.12 14.89 0.71
CA THR A 570 34.05 15.12 -0.73
C THR A 570 33.46 16.48 -1.09
N LYS A 571 33.48 16.83 -2.38
CA LYS A 571 32.76 17.99 -2.90
C LYS A 571 31.24 17.82 -2.89
N HIS A 572 30.74 16.58 -2.84
CA HIS A 572 29.30 16.31 -2.75
C HIS A 572 28.74 16.51 -1.34
N ARG A 573 29.55 16.88 -0.34
CA ARG A 573 29.09 17.22 1.01
C ARG A 573 28.03 18.33 1.08
N SER A 574 27.84 19.10 0.00
CA SER A 574 26.77 20.10 -0.11
C SER A 574 25.39 19.50 -0.45
N LEU A 575 25.36 18.26 -0.93
CA LEU A 575 24.14 17.50 -1.20
C LEU A 575 23.69 16.73 0.05
N GLN A 576 22.44 16.29 0.05
CA GLN A 576 21.88 15.39 1.04
C GLN A 576 21.76 13.97 0.51
N CYS A 577 21.79 12.96 1.38
CA CYS A 577 21.61 11.55 0.98
C CYS A 577 20.35 11.33 0.13
N VAL A 578 19.25 12.01 0.49
CA VAL A 578 17.94 11.89 -0.15
C VAL A 578 17.80 12.66 -1.46
N ASP A 579 18.83 13.41 -1.86
CA ASP A 579 18.87 14.05 -3.18
C ASP A 579 19.16 12.99 -4.26
N CYS A 580 19.96 11.97 -3.92
CA CYS A 580 20.26 10.84 -4.80
C CYS A 580 19.43 9.59 -4.48
N HIS A 581 19.13 9.32 -3.21
CA HIS A 581 18.44 8.09 -2.79
C HIS A 581 16.98 8.32 -2.40
N ASP A 582 16.09 7.39 -2.78
CA ASP A 582 14.82 7.23 -2.11
C ASP A 582 15.02 6.39 -0.83
N PRO A 583 14.78 6.93 0.37
CA PRO A 583 15.02 6.21 1.62
C PRO A 583 14.06 5.04 1.86
N HIS A 584 12.96 4.95 1.09
CA HIS A 584 11.97 3.88 1.20
C HIS A 584 12.19 2.75 0.19
N MET A 585 13.15 2.86 -0.74
CA MET A 585 13.36 1.85 -1.79
C MET A 585 14.70 1.15 -1.65
N GLY A 586 14.68 -0.19 -1.74
CA GLY A 586 15.87 -1.02 -1.55
C GLY A 586 16.75 -1.16 -2.79
N LEU A 587 18.06 -1.11 -2.61
CA LEU A 587 19.08 -1.32 -3.66
C LEU A 587 19.54 -2.78 -3.80
N HIS A 588 18.84 -3.74 -3.17
CA HIS A 588 19.20 -5.15 -3.29
C HIS A 588 19.17 -5.60 -4.77
N PRO A 589 20.14 -6.37 -5.28
CA PRO A 589 20.22 -6.73 -6.69
C PRO A 589 19.00 -7.49 -7.21
N SER A 590 18.38 -8.31 -6.34
CA SER A 590 17.16 -9.07 -6.62
C SER A 590 15.87 -8.24 -6.46
N ASN A 591 15.94 -6.97 -6.06
CA ASN A 591 14.76 -6.10 -6.04
C ASN A 591 14.45 -5.64 -7.49
N PRO A 592 13.31 -6.01 -8.09
CA PRO A 592 12.97 -5.59 -9.46
C PRO A 592 12.86 -4.05 -9.58
N ASP A 593 12.51 -3.37 -8.49
CA ASP A 593 12.27 -1.93 -8.45
C ASP A 593 13.54 -1.14 -8.06
N ARG A 594 14.71 -1.78 -7.96
CA ARG A 594 15.95 -1.16 -7.45
C ARG A 594 16.38 0.09 -8.21
N ALA A 595 16.05 0.20 -9.49
CA ALA A 595 16.41 1.36 -10.31
C ALA A 595 15.74 2.64 -9.79
N SER A 596 14.50 2.53 -9.32
CA SER A 596 13.72 3.64 -8.76
C SER A 596 14.24 4.13 -7.41
N ALA A 597 15.13 3.37 -6.74
CA ALA A 597 15.77 3.82 -5.51
C ALA A 597 16.81 4.94 -5.73
N ILE A 598 17.21 5.19 -6.98
CA ILE A 598 18.11 6.27 -7.37
C ILE A 598 17.31 7.35 -8.09
N LYS A 599 17.20 8.53 -7.47
CA LYS A 599 16.43 9.68 -7.95
C LYS A 599 17.18 10.56 -8.94
N MET A 600 18.51 10.51 -8.91
CA MET A 600 19.39 11.36 -9.70
C MET A 600 20.55 10.53 -10.24
N GLN A 601 20.77 10.61 -11.55
CA GLN A 601 21.91 10.00 -12.21
C GLN A 601 23.08 10.97 -12.26
N CYS A 602 24.30 10.43 -12.50
CA CYS A 602 25.51 11.24 -12.49
C CYS A 602 25.47 12.30 -13.61
N GLU A 603 25.02 11.89 -14.79
CA GLU A 603 24.91 12.69 -16.02
C GLU A 603 23.90 13.83 -15.92
N ASP A 604 22.96 13.80 -14.97
CA ASP A 604 22.03 14.91 -14.73
C ASP A 604 22.76 16.19 -14.33
N CYS A 605 23.91 16.06 -13.66
CA CYS A 605 24.79 17.17 -13.26
C CYS A 605 26.12 17.18 -14.03
N HIS A 606 26.68 16.00 -14.33
CA HIS A 606 27.99 15.80 -14.96
C HIS A 606 27.88 15.50 -16.46
N TYR A 607 27.03 16.25 -17.17
CA TYR A 607 26.76 16.04 -18.59
C TYR A 607 27.99 16.26 -19.48
N GLN A 608 28.93 17.14 -19.09
CA GLN A 608 30.17 17.38 -19.83
C GLN A 608 31.13 16.20 -19.68
N GLU A 609 31.28 15.68 -18.47
CA GLU A 609 32.08 14.50 -18.18
C GLU A 609 31.49 13.27 -18.88
N ALA A 610 30.16 13.11 -18.88
CA ALA A 610 29.49 12.04 -19.62
C ALA A 610 29.73 12.14 -21.14
N ALA A 611 29.56 13.33 -21.72
CA ALA A 611 29.80 13.56 -23.14
C ALA A 611 31.27 13.35 -23.54
N SER A 612 32.20 13.83 -22.71
CA SER A 612 33.64 13.67 -22.97
C SER A 612 34.09 12.22 -22.82
N PHE A 613 33.57 11.49 -21.82
CA PHE A 613 33.83 10.07 -21.62
C PHE A 613 33.36 9.23 -22.81
N ALA A 614 32.16 9.53 -23.34
CA ALA A 614 31.60 8.88 -24.52
C ALA A 614 32.42 9.11 -25.81
N ALA A 615 33.29 10.12 -25.82
CA ALA A 615 34.15 10.46 -26.96
C ALA A 615 35.59 9.93 -26.83
N THR A 616 35.90 9.14 -25.79
CA THR A 616 37.26 8.59 -25.56
C THR A 616 37.42 7.17 -26.12
N THR A 617 38.65 6.67 -26.16
CA THR A 617 38.91 5.26 -26.54
C THR A 617 38.63 4.29 -25.40
N ILE A 618 38.49 4.82 -24.18
CA ILE A 618 38.01 4.12 -22.99
C ILE A 618 36.50 3.79 -23.11
N THR A 619 35.77 4.39 -24.07
CA THR A 619 34.36 4.05 -24.40
C THR A 619 34.12 2.57 -24.73
N LYS A 620 35.17 1.78 -25.00
CA LYS A 620 35.08 0.30 -25.01
C LYS A 620 34.49 -0.28 -23.71
N HIS A 621 34.64 0.42 -22.58
CA HIS A 621 34.02 0.04 -21.32
C HIS A 621 32.50 0.28 -21.31
N ILE A 622 32.00 1.31 -22.00
CA ILE A 622 30.55 1.54 -22.18
C ILE A 622 29.95 0.40 -23.00
N ASN A 623 30.64 -0.05 -24.07
CA ASN A 623 30.22 -1.20 -24.87
C ASN A 623 30.23 -2.54 -24.10
N ASN A 624 30.83 -2.56 -22.90
CA ASN A 624 30.81 -3.69 -21.97
C ASN A 624 29.88 -3.45 -20.76
N ASN A 625 28.94 -2.51 -20.86
CA ASN A 625 27.96 -2.14 -19.81
C ASN A 625 28.57 -1.58 -18.51
N LEU A 626 29.78 -0.99 -18.51
CA LEU A 626 30.29 -0.30 -17.33
C LEU A 626 29.58 1.04 -17.13
N GLN A 627 29.29 1.37 -15.87
CA GLN A 627 28.63 2.59 -15.41
C GLN A 627 29.60 3.51 -14.65
N CYS A 628 29.23 4.77 -14.46
CA CYS A 628 30.01 5.74 -13.68
C CYS A 628 30.41 5.20 -12.29
N ILE A 629 29.48 4.49 -11.64
CA ILE A 629 29.67 3.89 -10.30
C ILE A 629 30.74 2.79 -10.26
N ASP A 630 31.08 2.17 -11.39
CA ASP A 630 32.10 1.11 -11.41
C ASP A 630 33.50 1.63 -11.12
N CYS A 631 33.78 2.88 -11.52
CA CYS A 631 35.06 3.53 -11.27
C CYS A 631 34.98 4.56 -10.15
N HIS A 632 33.88 5.32 -10.06
CA HIS A 632 33.74 6.42 -9.10
C HIS A 632 33.06 6.01 -7.79
N MET A 633 32.46 4.84 -7.72
CA MET A 633 31.92 4.29 -6.48
C MET A 633 32.28 2.80 -6.38
N PRO A 634 33.56 2.40 -6.55
CA PRO A 634 33.91 0.98 -6.53
C PRO A 634 33.58 0.40 -5.17
N LYS A 635 33.49 -0.93 -5.08
CA LYS A 635 33.26 -1.62 -3.82
C LYS A 635 34.52 -1.58 -2.93
N ALA A 636 34.87 -0.41 -2.40
CA ALA A 636 36.05 -0.22 -1.57
C ALA A 636 35.76 -0.37 -0.06
N ALA A 637 34.49 -0.60 0.31
CA ALA A 637 34.07 -0.89 1.66
C ALA A 637 33.71 -2.38 1.84
N LYS A 638 33.90 -2.89 3.07
CA LYS A 638 33.65 -4.30 3.41
C LYS A 638 32.72 -4.46 4.61
N SER A 639 31.62 -5.17 4.38
CA SER A 639 30.69 -5.68 5.38
C SER A 639 30.96 -7.14 5.71
N ALA A 640 30.86 -8.04 4.74
CA ALA A 640 30.98 -9.48 4.94
C ALA A 640 32.24 -10.03 4.26
N LEU A 641 32.39 -9.81 2.96
CA LEU A 641 33.40 -10.45 2.13
C LEU A 641 34.31 -9.42 1.44
N ALA A 642 35.58 -9.76 1.33
CA ALA A 642 36.44 -9.23 0.28
C ALA A 642 36.33 -10.22 -0.88
N VAL A 643 35.74 -9.80 -2.00
CA VAL A 643 35.58 -10.63 -3.20
C VAL A 643 36.84 -10.66 -4.05
N GLY A 644 37.75 -9.69 -3.84
CA GLY A 644 39.08 -9.65 -4.42
C GLY A 644 40.04 -8.81 -3.59
N THR A 645 41.29 -8.67 -4.05
CA THR A 645 42.33 -7.88 -3.36
C THR A 645 41.93 -6.42 -3.16
N TYR A 646 41.25 -5.82 -4.15
CA TYR A 646 40.80 -4.44 -4.15
C TYR A 646 39.28 -4.33 -4.36
N GLU A 647 38.54 -5.35 -3.92
CA GLU A 647 37.09 -5.38 -4.07
C GLU A 647 36.42 -6.00 -2.84
N GLY A 648 35.68 -5.17 -2.10
CA GLY A 648 34.79 -5.54 -1.02
C GLY A 648 33.37 -5.80 -1.53
N ASP A 649 32.36 -5.52 -0.70
CA ASP A 649 30.96 -5.80 -0.99
C ASP A 649 30.04 -4.59 -0.79
N ILE A 650 30.60 -3.40 -0.52
CA ILE A 650 29.88 -2.14 -0.40
C ILE A 650 30.55 -1.05 -1.24
N HIS A 651 29.74 -0.34 -2.03
CA HIS A 651 30.14 0.81 -2.83
C HIS A 651 30.59 1.99 -1.96
N SER A 652 31.74 2.57 -2.30
CA SER A 652 32.27 3.78 -1.69
C SER A 652 31.52 5.04 -2.15
N HIS A 653 31.50 6.05 -1.30
CA HIS A 653 30.94 7.38 -1.56
C HIS A 653 32.03 8.47 -1.58
N LEU A 654 33.18 8.18 -2.20
CA LEU A 654 34.29 9.12 -2.33
C LEU A 654 34.36 9.85 -3.69
N TRP A 655 33.86 9.24 -4.77
CA TRP A 655 33.81 9.74 -6.17
C TRP A 655 35.13 10.15 -6.82
N ARG A 656 35.92 11.00 -6.18
CA ARG A 656 37.21 11.47 -6.71
C ARG A 656 38.20 10.34 -6.77
N ILE A 657 38.82 10.17 -7.94
CA ILE A 657 39.95 9.26 -8.16
C ILE A 657 41.24 10.07 -8.10
N ASN A 658 42.16 9.69 -7.22
CA ASN A 658 43.52 10.20 -7.24
C ASN A 658 44.34 9.38 -8.24
N THR A 659 44.75 10.01 -9.32
CA THR A 659 45.43 9.36 -10.45
C THR A 659 46.95 9.29 -10.29
N ASP A 660 47.51 9.79 -9.18
CA ASP A 660 48.93 9.61 -8.87
C ASP A 660 49.20 8.12 -8.56
N SER A 661 50.13 7.52 -9.30
CA SER A 661 50.52 6.12 -9.11
C SER A 661 51.13 5.82 -7.73
N THR A 662 51.53 6.84 -6.98
CA THR A 662 52.09 6.76 -5.61
C THR A 662 51.06 7.03 -4.52
N ALA A 663 49.81 7.38 -4.89
CA ALA A 663 48.76 7.60 -3.91
C ALA A 663 48.38 6.29 -3.21
N GLU A 664 48.22 6.38 -1.89
CA GLU A 664 47.72 5.29 -1.06
C GLU A 664 46.32 5.63 -0.53
N MET A 665 45.42 4.65 -0.55
CA MET A 665 44.02 4.85 -0.14
C MET A 665 43.87 4.91 1.38
N PHE A 666 44.78 4.28 2.12
CA PHE A 666 44.71 4.18 3.58
C PHE A 666 45.95 4.80 4.23
N THR A 667 45.81 5.19 5.49
CA THR A 667 46.94 5.60 6.33
C THR A 667 47.94 4.45 6.51
N PRO A 668 49.22 4.72 6.85
CA PRO A 668 50.24 3.67 7.00
C PRO A 668 49.89 2.57 8.01
N ASP A 669 49.09 2.88 9.03
CA ASP A 669 48.57 1.93 10.02
C ASP A 669 47.27 1.23 9.57
N GLY A 670 46.71 1.62 8.42
CA GLY A 670 45.48 1.08 7.83
C GLY A 670 44.20 1.44 8.59
N SER A 671 44.25 2.36 9.55
CA SER A 671 43.12 2.68 10.43
C SER A 671 42.12 3.66 9.80
N LEU A 672 42.56 4.48 8.86
CA LEU A 672 41.75 5.47 8.16
C LEU A 672 41.93 5.40 6.64
N ALA A 673 40.88 5.71 5.89
CA ALA A 673 40.95 5.98 4.47
C ALA A 673 41.17 7.48 4.20
N ASN A 674 41.96 7.77 3.17
CA ASN A 674 42.08 9.10 2.60
C ASN A 674 40.80 9.41 1.81
N GLY A 675 40.34 10.67 1.80
CA GLY A 675 39.09 11.12 1.16
C GLY A 675 39.10 11.11 -0.38
N TYR A 676 39.66 10.07 -0.99
CA TYR A 676 39.70 9.81 -2.43
C TYR A 676 39.90 8.31 -2.70
N LEU A 677 39.49 7.87 -3.89
CA LEU A 677 39.75 6.54 -4.43
C LEU A 677 41.15 6.47 -5.05
N THR A 678 41.76 5.29 -5.06
CA THR A 678 43.03 5.05 -5.76
C THR A 678 42.88 4.07 -6.93
N LEU A 679 43.87 4.07 -7.81
CA LEU A 679 43.88 3.31 -9.07
C LEU A 679 43.72 1.80 -8.87
N GLU A 680 44.10 1.27 -7.72
CA GLU A 680 43.94 -0.15 -7.42
C GLU A 680 42.46 -0.55 -7.33
N PHE A 681 41.68 0.23 -6.58
CA PHE A 681 40.24 0.01 -6.39
C PHE A 681 39.42 0.35 -7.64
N THR A 682 39.89 1.30 -8.46
CA THR A 682 39.14 1.75 -9.64
C THR A 682 39.49 0.98 -10.91
N CYS A 683 40.77 0.64 -11.12
CA CYS A 683 41.27 0.08 -12.38
C CYS A 683 41.80 -1.34 -12.20
N LEU A 684 42.69 -1.57 -11.22
CA LEU A 684 43.41 -2.85 -11.13
C LEU A 684 42.54 -4.01 -10.66
N ARG A 685 41.35 -3.75 -10.09
CA ARG A 685 40.34 -4.79 -9.85
C ARG A 685 39.93 -5.53 -11.13
N CYS A 686 39.81 -4.82 -12.26
CA CYS A 686 39.44 -5.39 -13.56
C CYS A 686 40.68 -5.66 -14.43
N HIS A 687 41.79 -4.97 -14.17
CA HIS A 687 43.05 -5.10 -14.90
C HIS A 687 44.18 -5.63 -14.00
N PRO A 688 44.07 -6.85 -13.44
CA PRO A 688 44.98 -7.34 -12.41
C PRO A 688 46.41 -7.61 -12.90
N THR A 689 46.62 -7.68 -14.23
CA THR A 689 47.93 -7.87 -14.84
C THR A 689 48.67 -6.57 -15.13
N GLN A 690 48.03 -5.42 -14.89
CA GLN A 690 48.58 -4.10 -15.18
C GLN A 690 49.22 -3.45 -13.94
N THR A 691 50.01 -2.40 -14.15
CA THR A 691 50.69 -1.66 -13.08
C THR A 691 49.95 -0.38 -12.69
N LYS A 692 50.21 0.16 -11.48
CA LYS A 692 49.72 1.49 -11.08
C LYS A 692 50.11 2.59 -12.08
N GLY A 693 51.32 2.50 -12.65
CA GLY A 693 51.79 3.46 -13.67
C GLY A 693 50.97 3.40 -14.97
N TRP A 694 50.62 2.19 -15.43
CA TRP A 694 49.70 2.03 -16.56
C TRP A 694 48.31 2.61 -16.24
N ALA A 695 47.77 2.32 -15.06
CA ALA A 695 46.46 2.81 -14.65
C ALA A 695 46.45 4.35 -14.56
N ALA A 696 47.52 4.97 -14.04
CA ALA A 696 47.66 6.42 -13.93
C ALA A 696 47.61 7.11 -15.30
N GLN A 697 48.37 6.61 -16.27
CA GLN A 697 48.40 7.17 -17.63
C GLN A 697 47.02 7.15 -18.31
N ASN A 698 46.25 6.08 -18.09
CA ASN A 698 44.92 5.93 -18.67
C ASN A 698 43.85 6.73 -17.90
N ALA A 699 43.98 6.83 -16.57
CA ALA A 699 43.01 7.54 -15.74
C ALA A 699 43.06 9.06 -15.92
N VAL A 700 44.24 9.67 -16.05
CA VAL A 700 44.40 11.14 -16.18
C VAL A 700 43.63 11.70 -17.38
N ASN A 701 43.52 10.93 -18.46
CA ASN A 701 42.91 11.37 -19.71
C ASN A 701 41.54 10.74 -19.97
N ALA A 702 40.94 10.07 -18.98
CA ALA A 702 39.69 9.34 -19.16
C ALA A 702 38.49 10.21 -19.59
N HIS A 703 38.54 11.52 -19.30
CA HIS A 703 37.53 12.50 -19.74
C HIS A 703 38.09 13.50 -20.76
N ASN A 704 39.23 13.23 -21.41
CA ASN A 704 39.83 14.13 -22.41
C ASN A 704 39.88 13.48 -23.79
N ALA A 705 38.87 13.75 -24.61
CA ALA A 705 38.72 13.18 -25.95
C ALA A 705 39.85 13.57 -26.93
N ALA A 706 40.47 14.74 -26.76
CA ALA A 706 41.57 15.19 -27.62
C ALA A 706 42.85 14.38 -27.36
N VAL A 707 43.19 14.20 -26.08
CA VAL A 707 44.38 13.43 -25.66
C VAL A 707 44.18 11.92 -25.88
N ALA A 708 42.96 11.41 -25.69
CA ALA A 708 42.64 10.00 -25.93
C ALA A 708 42.85 9.59 -27.40
N LYS A 709 42.56 10.48 -28.37
CA LYS A 709 42.81 10.24 -29.80
C LYS A 709 44.30 10.23 -30.16
N GLU A 710 45.11 11.09 -29.53
CA GLU A 710 46.57 11.12 -29.74
C GLU A 710 47.25 9.87 -29.17
N LEU A 711 46.82 9.40 -28.00
CA LEU A 711 47.36 8.17 -27.37
C LEU A 711 47.05 6.91 -28.19
N GLU A 712 45.88 6.83 -28.83
CA GLU A 712 45.54 5.70 -29.71
C GLU A 712 46.42 5.65 -30.96
N GLN A 713 46.70 6.82 -31.56
CA GLN A 713 47.61 6.94 -32.71
C GLN A 713 49.06 6.55 -32.35
N GLN A 714 49.53 6.91 -31.15
CA GLN A 714 50.86 6.51 -30.66
C GLN A 714 50.97 5.00 -30.39
N THR A 715 49.90 4.37 -29.89
CA THR A 715 49.88 2.92 -29.62
C THR A 715 49.84 2.09 -30.91
N ILE A 716 49.17 2.58 -31.95
CA ILE A 716 49.15 1.97 -33.30
C ILE A 716 50.51 2.14 -33.99
N SER A 717 51.25 3.22 -33.72
CA SER A 717 52.60 3.45 -34.25
C SER A 717 53.69 2.58 -33.59
N MET A 718 53.41 1.96 -32.44
CA MET A 718 54.36 1.13 -31.67
C MET A 718 54.10 -0.38 -31.76
N ARG A 719 53.05 -0.80 -32.48
CA ARG A 719 52.78 -2.19 -32.86
C ARG A 719 53.08 -2.38 -34.34
#